data_AF-A0A0N8IN66-F1
#
_entry.id   AF-A0A0N8IN66-F1
#
_cell.length_a   1.000
_cell.length_b   1.000
_cell.length_c   1.000
_cell.angle_alpha   90.00
_cell.angle_beta   90.00
_cell.angle_gamma   90.00
#
_symmetry.space_group_name_H-M   'P 1'
#
loop_
_entity.id
_entity.type
_entity.pdbx_description
1 polymer ?
#
loop_
_entity_poly.entity_id
_entity_poly.type
_entity_poly.pdbx_seq_one_letter_code
_entity_poly.pdbx_strand_id
1 'polypeptide(L)'
;MQQGQQQIYEEEQNDFILPQMKTDSYNDIPIELQQLNNWIVWRLESRKGKNTKVPYNVNGSEARSNDANTWSSFVEAVTAARTGRYDGIGFMFSQQDQYIGIDIDKCYENGVFNEVATSVIDSLDSYTEFSPSKTGVHLIVEGKMPDWIKGTGKKSSKYGIEIYSHGRFFTFTGERENENEIQERTDEVAELLETYFTREEMAAYANVIIPQGVTNTEEDSVTWQRMFKSKQGERILAMYRGDLIINNDHSSTDLSLCDALAFWCDKDFWKMDRMFRQSGLMRDKWDERRGELLYGEKTLIRAISTKKDTVSDYKKKHELQIQVNDSFVFPKGYISKNGCLYQIIEKKDRNGEIEELEVLICRQTPIITRSFMNVEHPQLYHELSWSDKGKVYKEVIPAGDLAIKKELLKLSYKSLAVTDNNAKHLITYFDRLNMVNNLDHEHLVERLGHIKNTFIHPLTAAGVTVLPPDIGEKQLLEAFQTSGTIEDWIEHVLKPIQRHPRALLMVVASFTSVLLQDLKMKPFIVDLSGVTSQGKTTVLRACVSVWGTEHLVSEWNLTKVAAERKASFLNSFPLILDDTRKADEKQLQGFIYNFSGGRSKGRGSISGSQREFTWGNLMLSTGEDSLNAYAERAGGVAARILPITGLPFEGENYQFFNDLYKAIENYYGSIGLEFLKKWHEQKETAIPYFDNSYNERFQQKAYGNEVISRIARYYAAIVFTADLLNNFFNCNIDLKILADLFDELNAENKAVDKPKQLLEMMLQDLDSDRGAIFNNYFEPRSVIKAIFKNGSLYLLPAYLKEFLKSEEKTIRSEWLRRGITVPQVSKGKTVDYKQVKHKGRNFSGVPIQQKTIEELGFDFSEEFHT
;
A
#
# COMPACT_ATOMS: atom_id res chain seq x y z
N MET A 1 -19.76 -29.76 -99.59
CA MET A 1 -20.20 -29.53 -98.20
C MET A 1 -21.70 -29.29 -98.29
N GLN A 2 -22.48 -30.38 -98.32
CA GLN A 2 -23.34 -30.83 -97.20
C GLN A 2 -24.32 -29.74 -96.73
N GLN A 3 -25.63 -29.93 -96.55
CA GLN A 3 -26.66 -30.91 -96.95
C GLN A 3 -27.94 -30.39 -96.24
N GLY A 4 -29.13 -30.45 -96.86
CA GLY A 4 -30.48 -30.37 -96.21
C GLY A 4 -31.00 -28.97 -95.85
N GLN A 5 -32.02 -28.37 -96.50
CA GLN A 5 -33.48 -28.68 -96.50
C GLN A 5 -34.11 -28.64 -95.10
N GLN A 6 -35.08 -27.77 -94.74
CA GLN A 6 -36.38 -27.38 -95.34
C GLN A 6 -37.47 -28.49 -95.22
N GLN A 7 -38.54 -28.18 -94.46
CA GLN A 7 -39.92 -28.77 -94.36
C GLN A 7 -40.32 -29.18 -92.93
N ILE A 8 -41.32 -28.55 -92.29
CA ILE A 8 -42.81 -28.73 -92.37
C ILE A 8 -43.27 -30.10 -91.79
N TYR A 9 -44.39 -30.03 -91.05
CA TYR A 9 -45.29 -31.06 -90.49
C TYR A 9 -45.02 -31.41 -89.01
N GLU A 10 -45.84 -30.92 -88.07
CA GLU A 10 -47.24 -31.28 -87.75
C GLU A 10 -47.37 -32.61 -87.00
N GLU A 11 -48.20 -32.53 -85.95
CA GLU A 11 -48.86 -33.61 -85.21
C GLU A 11 -48.01 -34.44 -84.23
N GLU A 12 -48.12 -34.06 -82.95
CA GLU A 12 -48.83 -34.83 -81.89
C GLU A 12 -48.25 -34.50 -80.50
N GLN A 13 -49.10 -33.97 -79.60
CA GLN A 13 -49.24 -34.37 -78.17
C GLN A 13 -49.57 -33.20 -77.23
N ASN A 14 -50.87 -33.11 -76.92
CA ASN A 14 -51.49 -32.96 -75.60
C ASN A 14 -50.96 -31.92 -74.59
N ASP A 15 -51.90 -31.03 -74.23
CA ASP A 15 -52.01 -30.28 -72.96
C ASP A 15 -50.81 -29.44 -72.53
N PHE A 16 -50.58 -28.31 -73.23
CA PHE A 16 -49.91 -27.16 -72.62
C PHE A 16 -50.95 -26.17 -72.10
N ILE A 17 -51.38 -26.43 -70.88
CA ILE A 17 -52.03 -25.47 -69.99
C ILE A 17 -51.16 -24.19 -69.97
N LEU A 18 -51.76 -23.04 -70.29
CA LEU A 18 -51.18 -21.72 -70.00
C LEU A 18 -50.57 -21.77 -68.59
N PRO A 19 -49.26 -21.51 -68.36
CA PRO A 19 -48.84 -21.21 -67.00
C PRO A 19 -49.58 -19.93 -66.63
N GLN A 20 -50.59 -20.09 -65.79
CA GLN A 20 -51.37 -19.01 -65.19
C GLN A 20 -50.39 -17.89 -64.87
N MET A 21 -50.70 -16.64 -65.27
CA MET A 21 -50.12 -15.50 -64.57
C MET A 21 -50.37 -15.80 -63.10
N LYS A 22 -49.33 -16.13 -62.33
CA LYS A 22 -49.46 -16.33 -60.89
C LYS A 22 -50.07 -15.03 -60.40
N THR A 23 -51.34 -15.06 -60.05
CA THR A 23 -51.96 -14.03 -59.23
C THR A 23 -51.17 -14.07 -57.94
N ASP A 24 -50.14 -13.22 -57.85
CA ASP A 24 -49.35 -13.13 -56.64
C ASP A 24 -50.22 -12.54 -55.53
N SER A 25 -50.16 -13.15 -54.35
CA SER A 25 -50.92 -12.73 -53.18
C SER A 25 -50.12 -11.72 -52.34
N TYR A 26 -49.13 -11.04 -52.94
CA TYR A 26 -48.23 -10.16 -52.19
C TYR A 26 -48.98 -9.03 -51.47
N ASN A 27 -50.14 -8.60 -51.98
CA ASN A 27 -50.96 -7.59 -51.32
C ASN A 27 -51.52 -8.05 -49.95
N ASP A 28 -51.57 -9.36 -49.70
CA ASP A 28 -52.07 -9.94 -48.44
C ASP A 28 -50.99 -10.00 -47.35
N ILE A 29 -49.73 -9.68 -47.69
CA ILE A 29 -48.64 -9.55 -46.70
C ILE A 29 -48.96 -8.38 -45.76
N PRO A 30 -48.77 -8.49 -44.43
CA PRO A 30 -49.08 -7.44 -43.47
C PRO A 30 -48.45 -6.09 -43.82
N ILE A 31 -49.25 -5.01 -43.74
CA ILE A 31 -48.85 -3.66 -44.17
C ILE A 31 -47.59 -3.17 -43.43
N GLU A 32 -47.44 -3.56 -42.18
CA GLU A 32 -46.28 -3.23 -41.34
C GLU A 32 -44.96 -3.80 -41.88
N LEU A 33 -44.96 -4.99 -42.49
CA LEU A 33 -43.79 -5.53 -43.18
C LEU A 33 -43.57 -4.83 -44.53
N GLN A 34 -44.64 -4.49 -45.25
CA GLN A 34 -44.55 -3.80 -46.55
C GLN A 34 -43.90 -2.41 -46.43
N GLN A 35 -44.01 -1.76 -45.27
CA GLN A 35 -43.45 -0.43 -45.01
C GLN A 35 -41.92 -0.44 -44.80
N LEU A 36 -41.31 -1.60 -44.56
CA LEU A 36 -39.88 -1.73 -44.36
C LEU A 36 -39.11 -1.81 -45.69
N ASN A 37 -37.84 -1.42 -45.67
CA ASN A 37 -36.92 -1.53 -46.81
C ASN A 37 -36.06 -2.81 -46.75
N ASN A 38 -36.62 -3.87 -46.16
CA ASN A 38 -35.93 -5.15 -45.95
C ASN A 38 -36.22 -6.18 -47.06
N TRP A 39 -36.77 -5.74 -48.20
CA TRP A 39 -37.24 -6.63 -49.25
C TRP A 39 -36.15 -6.95 -50.26
N ILE A 40 -36.13 -8.20 -50.71
CA ILE A 40 -35.24 -8.72 -51.75
C ILE A 40 -36.06 -9.54 -52.76
N VAL A 41 -35.45 -9.85 -53.89
CA VAL A 41 -35.96 -10.86 -54.85
C VAL A 41 -35.05 -12.07 -54.82
N TRP A 42 -35.53 -13.27 -55.11
CA TRP A 42 -34.69 -14.48 -55.09
C TRP A 42 -34.85 -15.34 -56.34
N ARG A 43 -33.82 -16.13 -56.64
CA ARG A 43 -33.84 -17.15 -57.71
C ARG A 43 -33.45 -18.52 -57.19
N LEU A 44 -34.03 -19.56 -57.76
CA LEU A 44 -33.65 -20.94 -57.49
C LEU A 44 -32.45 -21.31 -58.36
N GLU A 45 -31.29 -21.46 -57.74
CA GLU A 45 -30.05 -21.82 -58.43
C GLU A 45 -29.46 -23.12 -57.90
N SER A 46 -28.87 -23.92 -58.78
CA SER A 46 -28.11 -25.11 -58.36
C SER A 46 -26.69 -24.70 -57.95
N ARG A 47 -26.40 -24.75 -56.65
CA ARG A 47 -25.06 -24.51 -56.08
C ARG A 47 -24.54 -25.79 -55.46
N LYS A 48 -23.36 -26.26 -55.91
CA LYS A 48 -22.71 -27.49 -55.40
C LYS A 48 -23.63 -28.72 -55.38
N GLY A 49 -24.48 -28.87 -56.39
CA GLY A 49 -25.41 -30.01 -56.52
C GLY A 49 -26.68 -29.92 -55.67
N LYS A 50 -26.97 -28.77 -55.04
CA LYS A 50 -28.21 -28.52 -54.30
C LYS A 50 -28.93 -27.28 -54.82
N ASN A 51 -30.24 -27.38 -55.02
CA ASN A 51 -31.08 -26.23 -55.34
C ASN A 51 -31.15 -25.30 -54.12
N THR A 52 -30.74 -24.05 -54.30
CA THR A 52 -30.63 -23.03 -53.26
C THR A 52 -31.40 -21.79 -53.69
N LYS A 53 -32.17 -21.18 -52.79
CA LYS A 53 -32.83 -19.91 -53.03
C LYS A 53 -31.81 -18.79 -52.80
N VAL A 54 -31.33 -18.17 -53.86
CA VAL A 54 -30.27 -17.15 -53.81
C VAL A 54 -30.90 -15.75 -53.81
N PRO A 55 -30.60 -14.89 -52.84
CA PRO A 55 -31.17 -13.55 -52.73
C PRO A 55 -30.43 -12.51 -53.60
N TYR A 56 -31.19 -11.62 -54.22
CA TYR A 56 -30.76 -10.55 -55.10
C TYR A 56 -31.45 -9.23 -54.73
N ASN A 57 -30.76 -8.13 -54.93
CA ASN A 57 -31.35 -6.80 -55.01
C ASN A 57 -32.13 -6.67 -56.33
N VAL A 58 -33.11 -5.77 -56.38
CA VAL A 58 -33.90 -5.48 -57.59
C VAL A 58 -33.06 -5.05 -58.79
N ASN A 59 -31.87 -4.48 -58.55
CA ASN A 59 -30.90 -4.10 -59.59
C ASN A 59 -30.11 -5.29 -60.19
N GLY A 60 -30.28 -6.51 -59.67
CA GLY A 60 -29.64 -7.73 -60.16
C GLY A 60 -28.34 -8.13 -59.45
N SER A 61 -27.83 -7.32 -58.51
CA SER A 61 -26.71 -7.71 -57.63
C SER A 61 -27.16 -8.67 -56.52
N GLU A 62 -26.26 -9.51 -55.99
CA GLU A 62 -26.60 -10.39 -54.87
C GLU A 62 -26.89 -9.57 -53.60
N ALA A 63 -27.97 -9.91 -52.90
CA ALA A 63 -28.30 -9.29 -51.62
C ALA A 63 -27.61 -10.02 -50.46
N ARG A 64 -27.09 -9.27 -49.50
CA ARG A 64 -26.35 -9.78 -48.33
C ARG A 64 -27.21 -9.68 -47.08
N SER A 65 -27.18 -10.71 -46.24
CA SER A 65 -28.02 -10.77 -45.03
C SER A 65 -27.60 -9.85 -43.89
N ASN A 66 -26.47 -9.15 -44.04
CA ASN A 66 -25.91 -8.23 -43.06
C ASN A 66 -25.66 -6.82 -43.63
N ASP A 67 -26.18 -6.49 -44.80
CA ASP A 67 -26.00 -5.18 -45.44
C ASP A 67 -27.32 -4.65 -46.00
N ALA A 68 -27.95 -3.74 -45.24
CA ALA A 68 -29.23 -3.15 -45.59
C ALA A 68 -29.22 -2.37 -46.92
N ASN A 69 -28.05 -1.90 -47.37
CA ASN A 69 -27.93 -1.20 -48.66
C ASN A 69 -28.13 -2.13 -49.86
N THR A 70 -28.10 -3.44 -49.62
CA THR A 70 -28.34 -4.45 -50.66
C THR A 70 -29.81 -4.87 -50.73
N TRP A 71 -30.69 -4.31 -49.91
CA TRP A 71 -32.13 -4.58 -49.91
C TRP A 71 -32.90 -3.49 -50.67
N SER A 72 -34.23 -3.58 -50.71
CA SER A 72 -35.10 -2.72 -51.51
C SER A 72 -36.44 -2.52 -50.80
N SER A 73 -37.23 -1.57 -51.29
CA SER A 73 -38.61 -1.42 -50.82
C SER A 73 -39.51 -2.58 -51.30
N PHE A 74 -40.62 -2.80 -50.61
CA PHE A 74 -41.62 -3.80 -50.99
C PHE A 74 -42.09 -3.63 -52.44
N VAL A 75 -42.44 -2.41 -52.82
CA VAL A 75 -42.95 -2.08 -54.16
C VAL A 75 -41.93 -2.40 -55.24
N GLU A 76 -40.65 -2.09 -55.01
CA GLU A 76 -39.58 -2.41 -55.96
C GLU A 76 -39.38 -3.92 -56.09
N ALA A 77 -39.37 -4.66 -54.97
CA ALA A 77 -39.19 -6.11 -54.97
C ALA A 77 -40.35 -6.82 -55.70
N VAL A 78 -41.60 -6.43 -55.41
CA VAL A 78 -42.80 -6.95 -56.10
C VAL A 78 -42.77 -6.62 -57.58
N THR A 79 -42.44 -5.38 -57.94
CA THR A 79 -42.33 -4.97 -59.36
C THR A 79 -41.28 -5.79 -60.08
N ALA A 80 -40.11 -6.00 -59.46
CA ALA A 80 -39.04 -6.82 -60.01
C ALA A 80 -39.45 -8.30 -60.15
N ALA A 81 -40.12 -8.89 -59.16
CA ALA A 81 -40.61 -10.26 -59.21
C ALA A 81 -41.64 -10.47 -60.35
N ARG A 82 -42.56 -9.52 -60.54
CA ARG A 82 -43.57 -9.53 -61.61
C ARG A 82 -43.00 -9.45 -63.03
N THR A 83 -41.72 -9.09 -63.20
CA THR A 83 -41.04 -9.17 -64.51
C THR A 83 -40.80 -10.60 -64.98
N GLY A 84 -40.93 -11.60 -64.08
CA GLY A 84 -40.63 -13.01 -64.36
C GLY A 84 -39.13 -13.34 -64.35
N ARG A 85 -38.25 -12.38 -64.02
CA ARG A 85 -36.80 -12.61 -63.90
C ARG A 85 -36.37 -13.29 -62.60
N TYR A 86 -37.24 -13.29 -61.59
CA TYR A 86 -36.99 -13.84 -60.26
C TYR A 86 -38.13 -14.77 -59.88
N ASP A 87 -37.85 -15.75 -59.02
CA ASP A 87 -38.81 -16.79 -58.63
C ASP A 87 -39.76 -16.34 -57.51
N GLY A 88 -39.42 -15.26 -56.79
CA GLY A 88 -40.29 -14.62 -55.80
C GLY A 88 -39.61 -13.49 -55.05
N ILE A 89 -40.32 -12.93 -54.07
CA ILE A 89 -39.77 -11.95 -53.11
C ILE A 89 -39.34 -12.64 -51.81
N GLY A 90 -38.53 -11.95 -51.02
CA GLY A 90 -38.16 -12.35 -49.67
C GLY A 90 -37.92 -11.15 -48.78
N PHE A 91 -37.90 -11.39 -47.48
CA PHE A 91 -37.73 -10.39 -46.44
C PHE A 91 -36.53 -10.74 -45.57
N MET A 92 -35.66 -9.76 -45.33
CA MET A 92 -34.46 -9.92 -44.49
C MET A 92 -34.75 -9.49 -43.05
N PHE A 93 -34.51 -10.37 -42.09
CA PHE A 93 -34.61 -10.02 -40.67
C PHE A 93 -33.34 -9.29 -40.20
N SER A 94 -33.52 -8.21 -39.45
CA SER A 94 -32.47 -7.31 -38.98
C SER A 94 -32.51 -7.14 -37.46
N GLN A 95 -31.35 -6.91 -36.86
CA GLN A 95 -31.26 -6.56 -35.43
C GLN A 95 -31.99 -5.26 -35.05
N GLN A 96 -32.36 -4.46 -36.05
CA GLN A 96 -33.05 -3.19 -35.88
C GLN A 96 -34.56 -3.32 -36.01
N ASP A 97 -35.07 -4.46 -36.49
CA ASP A 97 -36.50 -4.74 -36.51
C ASP A 97 -36.89 -5.64 -35.33
N GLN A 98 -38.19 -5.70 -35.05
CA GLN A 98 -38.77 -6.40 -33.92
C GLN A 98 -39.36 -7.76 -34.29
N TYR A 99 -39.04 -8.25 -35.50
CA TYR A 99 -39.70 -9.41 -36.09
C TYR A 99 -38.87 -10.69 -35.91
N ILE A 100 -39.57 -11.76 -35.60
CA ILE A 100 -39.01 -13.11 -35.53
C ILE A 100 -39.73 -13.96 -36.58
N GLY A 101 -38.95 -14.61 -37.44
CA GLY A 101 -39.45 -15.57 -38.41
C GLY A 101 -39.33 -16.99 -37.88
N ILE A 102 -40.43 -17.75 -37.95
CA ILE A 102 -40.49 -19.19 -37.67
C ILE A 102 -40.82 -19.92 -38.98
N ASP A 103 -39.93 -20.79 -39.44
CA ASP A 103 -40.10 -21.61 -40.64
C ASP A 103 -40.27 -23.08 -40.23
N ILE A 104 -41.34 -23.72 -40.73
CA ILE A 104 -41.63 -25.13 -40.47
C ILE A 104 -41.64 -25.89 -41.80
N ASP A 105 -40.54 -26.60 -42.05
CA ASP A 105 -40.32 -27.39 -43.26
C ASP A 105 -41.17 -28.66 -43.28
N LYS A 106 -41.77 -28.99 -44.45
CA LYS A 106 -42.45 -30.27 -44.73
C LYS A 106 -43.54 -30.63 -43.70
N CYS A 107 -44.29 -29.64 -43.24
CA CYS A 107 -45.35 -29.84 -42.25
C CYS A 107 -46.76 -29.95 -42.82
N TYR A 108 -46.96 -29.72 -44.12
CA TYR A 108 -48.26 -29.75 -44.77
C TYR A 108 -48.30 -30.76 -45.93
N GLU A 109 -49.19 -31.74 -45.84
CA GLU A 109 -49.39 -32.77 -46.88
C GLU A 109 -50.87 -33.18 -46.92
N ASN A 110 -51.43 -33.35 -48.13
CA ASN A 110 -52.82 -33.78 -48.36
C ASN A 110 -53.89 -32.94 -47.63
N GLY A 111 -53.64 -31.64 -47.42
CA GLY A 111 -54.60 -30.73 -46.79
C GLY A 111 -54.55 -30.69 -45.26
N VAL A 112 -53.56 -31.33 -44.63
CA VAL A 112 -53.47 -31.47 -43.17
C VAL A 112 -52.07 -31.08 -42.68
N PHE A 113 -52.01 -30.34 -41.58
CA PHE A 113 -50.77 -30.03 -40.86
C PHE A 113 -50.36 -31.19 -39.93
N ASN A 114 -49.05 -31.41 -39.77
CA ASN A 114 -48.56 -32.32 -38.74
C ASN A 114 -48.77 -31.72 -37.32
N GLU A 115 -48.73 -32.58 -36.29
CA GLU A 115 -48.99 -32.18 -34.90
C GLU A 115 -48.09 -31.03 -34.42
N VAL A 116 -46.85 -30.98 -34.91
CA VAL A 116 -45.91 -29.91 -34.58
C VAL A 116 -46.40 -28.59 -35.15
N ALA A 117 -46.68 -28.51 -36.45
CA ALA A 117 -47.15 -27.29 -37.08
C ALA A 117 -48.48 -26.83 -36.50
N THR A 118 -49.45 -27.72 -36.26
CA THR A 118 -50.71 -27.35 -35.60
C THR A 118 -50.44 -26.72 -34.23
N SER A 119 -49.63 -27.36 -33.39
CA SER A 119 -49.31 -26.82 -32.05
C SER A 119 -48.59 -25.48 -32.10
N VAL A 120 -47.71 -25.26 -33.09
CA VAL A 120 -46.97 -23.99 -33.21
C VAL A 120 -47.86 -22.87 -33.75
N ILE A 121 -48.67 -23.16 -34.77
CA ILE A 121 -49.61 -22.19 -35.35
C ILE A 121 -50.64 -21.77 -34.30
N ASP A 122 -51.24 -22.73 -33.58
CA ASP A 122 -52.22 -22.43 -32.54
C ASP A 122 -51.62 -21.67 -31.35
N SER A 123 -50.38 -21.99 -30.97
CA SER A 123 -49.70 -21.35 -29.83
C SER A 123 -49.24 -19.93 -30.14
N LEU A 124 -48.74 -19.68 -31.36
CA LEU A 124 -48.26 -18.36 -31.74
C LEU A 124 -49.39 -17.45 -32.25
N ASP A 125 -50.45 -18.02 -32.81
CA ASP A 125 -51.67 -17.30 -33.24
C ASP A 125 -51.37 -15.94 -33.89
N SER A 126 -50.55 -15.98 -34.93
CA SER A 126 -49.99 -14.80 -35.63
C SER A 126 -50.00 -15.05 -37.14
N TYR A 127 -49.57 -14.06 -37.94
CA TYR A 127 -49.49 -14.16 -39.39
C TYR A 127 -48.76 -15.43 -39.84
N THR A 128 -49.45 -16.27 -40.61
CA THR A 128 -48.92 -17.51 -41.19
C THR A 128 -49.20 -17.56 -42.69
N GLU A 129 -48.17 -17.90 -43.48
CA GLU A 129 -48.29 -18.11 -44.93
C GLU A 129 -47.65 -19.42 -45.38
N PHE A 130 -48.11 -19.96 -46.50
CA PHE A 130 -47.49 -21.12 -47.13
C PHE A 130 -46.16 -20.75 -47.78
N SER A 131 -45.14 -21.58 -47.57
CA SER A 131 -43.84 -21.42 -48.23
C SER A 131 -43.94 -21.71 -49.75
N PRO A 132 -42.95 -21.31 -50.57
CA PRO A 132 -43.01 -21.52 -52.02
C PRO A 132 -43.16 -22.97 -52.48
N SER A 133 -42.79 -23.96 -51.66
CA SER A 133 -42.98 -25.38 -51.99
C SER A 133 -44.40 -25.88 -51.68
N LYS A 134 -45.22 -25.08 -50.99
CA LYS A 134 -46.55 -25.42 -50.46
C LYS A 134 -46.59 -26.63 -49.52
N THR A 135 -45.44 -27.05 -49.02
CA THR A 135 -45.30 -28.17 -48.07
C THR A 135 -44.85 -27.72 -46.69
N GLY A 136 -44.51 -26.45 -46.53
CA GLY A 136 -44.15 -25.82 -45.25
C GLY A 136 -44.84 -24.47 -45.08
N VAL A 137 -44.68 -23.86 -43.92
CA VAL A 137 -45.24 -22.54 -43.60
C VAL A 137 -44.20 -21.63 -42.95
N HIS A 138 -44.39 -20.32 -43.13
CA HIS A 138 -43.67 -19.30 -42.37
C HIS A 138 -44.65 -18.56 -41.46
N LEU A 139 -44.27 -18.39 -40.20
CA LEU A 139 -44.97 -17.58 -39.22
C LEU A 139 -44.11 -16.37 -38.87
N ILE A 140 -44.74 -15.21 -38.74
CA ILE A 140 -44.09 -13.97 -38.33
C ILE A 140 -44.73 -13.46 -37.05
N VAL A 141 -43.90 -13.16 -36.06
CA VAL A 141 -44.31 -12.57 -34.78
C VAL A 141 -43.47 -11.34 -34.47
N GLU A 142 -44.00 -10.43 -33.66
CA GLU A 142 -43.22 -9.40 -32.97
C GLU A 142 -42.67 -9.97 -31.66
N GLY A 143 -41.44 -9.64 -31.28
CA GLY A 143 -40.90 -10.03 -29.98
C GLY A 143 -39.39 -10.06 -29.91
N LYS A 144 -38.86 -10.61 -28.80
CA LYS A 144 -37.42 -10.73 -28.56
C LYS A 144 -36.99 -12.18 -28.41
N MET A 145 -35.85 -12.52 -29.02
CA MET A 145 -35.16 -13.76 -28.70
C MET A 145 -34.74 -13.75 -27.23
N PRO A 146 -34.96 -14.85 -26.48
CA PRO A 146 -34.46 -14.95 -25.11
C PRO A 146 -32.92 -14.80 -25.06
N ASP A 147 -32.40 -14.13 -24.04
CA ASP A 147 -30.96 -13.82 -23.89
C ASP A 147 -30.02 -15.05 -23.91
N TRP A 148 -30.56 -16.24 -23.63
CA TRP A 148 -29.81 -17.50 -23.66
C TRP A 148 -29.60 -18.05 -25.07
N ILE A 149 -30.35 -17.57 -26.06
CA ILE A 149 -30.16 -17.89 -27.47
C ILE A 149 -28.98 -17.08 -28.00
N LYS A 150 -27.84 -17.76 -28.18
CA LYS A 150 -26.66 -17.17 -28.81
C LYS A 150 -26.77 -17.22 -30.34
N GLY A 151 -26.52 -16.09 -30.98
CA GLY A 151 -26.48 -15.97 -32.44
C GLY A 151 -27.79 -15.47 -33.02
N THR A 152 -27.99 -15.71 -34.31
CA THR A 152 -29.08 -15.13 -35.11
C THR A 152 -30.43 -15.84 -34.93
N GLY A 153 -30.41 -17.08 -34.42
CA GLY A 153 -31.57 -17.97 -34.35
C GLY A 153 -31.19 -19.42 -34.05
N LYS A 154 -32.15 -20.34 -34.15
CA LYS A 154 -31.99 -21.77 -33.87
C LYS A 154 -32.71 -22.63 -34.89
N LYS A 155 -32.18 -23.83 -35.12
CA LYS A 155 -32.78 -24.86 -35.99
C LYS A 155 -32.90 -26.18 -35.23
N SER A 156 -34.07 -26.80 -35.31
CA SER A 156 -34.32 -28.16 -34.84
C SER A 156 -34.61 -29.07 -36.04
N SER A 157 -33.56 -29.76 -36.52
CA SER A 157 -33.70 -30.72 -37.62
C SER A 157 -34.67 -31.88 -37.30
N LYS A 158 -34.87 -32.18 -36.00
CA LYS A 158 -35.76 -33.24 -35.52
C LYS A 158 -37.24 -32.91 -35.74
N TYR A 159 -37.61 -31.65 -35.54
CA TYR A 159 -38.99 -31.17 -35.66
C TYR A 159 -39.25 -30.37 -36.93
N GLY A 160 -38.22 -30.11 -37.74
CA GLY A 160 -38.34 -29.31 -38.96
C GLY A 160 -38.56 -27.82 -38.72
N ILE A 161 -38.27 -27.32 -37.52
CA ILE A 161 -38.50 -25.92 -37.13
C ILE A 161 -37.20 -25.11 -37.18
N GLU A 162 -37.26 -23.92 -37.78
CA GLU A 162 -36.22 -22.90 -37.80
C GLU A 162 -36.77 -21.58 -37.26
N ILE A 163 -36.04 -20.91 -36.35
CA ILE A 163 -36.45 -19.64 -35.75
C ILE A 163 -35.30 -18.63 -35.89
N TYR A 164 -35.56 -17.46 -36.45
CA TYR A 164 -34.55 -16.41 -36.66
C TYR A 164 -35.06 -15.01 -36.33
N SER A 165 -34.21 -14.21 -35.70
CA SER A 165 -34.46 -12.78 -35.43
C SER A 165 -33.63 -11.85 -36.33
N HIS A 166 -32.52 -12.33 -36.91
CA HIS A 166 -31.76 -11.56 -37.88
C HIS A 166 -30.83 -12.44 -38.75
N GLY A 167 -30.17 -11.87 -39.76
CA GLY A 167 -29.04 -12.49 -40.47
C GLY A 167 -29.40 -13.61 -41.46
N ARG A 168 -30.69 -13.90 -41.65
CA ARG A 168 -31.26 -14.72 -42.73
C ARG A 168 -32.46 -14.01 -43.34
N PHE A 169 -32.82 -14.37 -44.57
CA PHE A 169 -34.08 -13.97 -45.19
C PHE A 169 -35.04 -15.14 -45.23
N PHE A 170 -36.35 -14.85 -45.15
CA PHE A 170 -37.40 -15.79 -45.52
C PHE A 170 -37.98 -15.40 -46.87
N THR A 171 -38.41 -16.38 -47.66
CA THR A 171 -39.18 -16.12 -48.88
C THR A 171 -40.62 -15.82 -48.52
N PHE A 172 -41.22 -14.81 -49.15
CA PHE A 172 -42.61 -14.45 -48.90
C PHE A 172 -43.48 -14.77 -50.11
N THR A 173 -44.62 -15.41 -49.88
CA THR A 173 -45.60 -15.76 -50.93
C THR A 173 -46.84 -14.88 -50.84
N GLY A 174 -47.19 -14.39 -49.65
CA GLY A 174 -48.49 -13.77 -49.37
C GLY A 174 -49.67 -14.76 -49.44
N GLU A 175 -49.44 -16.05 -49.70
CA GLU A 175 -50.47 -17.07 -49.67
C GLU A 175 -50.79 -17.43 -48.21
N ARG A 176 -51.66 -16.63 -47.58
CA ARG A 176 -52.06 -16.78 -46.19
C ARG A 176 -52.67 -18.15 -45.90
N GLU A 177 -52.28 -18.70 -44.75
CA GLU A 177 -52.91 -19.87 -44.14
C GLU A 177 -54.06 -19.45 -43.20
N ASN A 178 -53.90 -18.30 -42.53
CA ASN A 178 -54.87 -17.75 -41.58
C ASN A 178 -55.19 -16.26 -41.85
N GLU A 179 -56.21 -15.74 -41.18
CA GLU A 179 -56.59 -14.32 -41.24
C GLU A 179 -55.87 -13.46 -40.18
N ASN A 180 -54.92 -14.05 -39.42
CA ASN A 180 -54.28 -13.39 -38.30
C ASN A 180 -53.31 -12.28 -38.77
N GLU A 181 -53.28 -11.19 -38.02
CA GLU A 181 -52.22 -10.18 -38.14
C GLU A 181 -50.98 -10.60 -37.33
N ILE A 182 -49.87 -9.87 -37.48
CA ILE A 182 -48.67 -10.10 -36.67
C ILE A 182 -48.96 -9.73 -35.21
N GLN A 183 -48.57 -10.60 -34.28
CA GLN A 183 -48.79 -10.43 -32.84
C GLN A 183 -47.46 -10.45 -32.07
N GLU A 184 -47.42 -9.75 -30.93
CA GLU A 184 -46.31 -9.83 -29.97
C GLU A 184 -46.36 -11.16 -29.21
N ARG A 185 -45.27 -11.94 -29.25
CA ARG A 185 -45.21 -13.32 -28.75
C ARG A 185 -43.88 -13.67 -28.08
N THR A 186 -43.25 -12.72 -27.37
CA THR A 186 -41.94 -12.97 -26.73
C THR A 186 -41.98 -14.20 -25.79
N ASP A 187 -43.04 -14.35 -25.00
CA ASP A 187 -43.17 -15.46 -24.04
C ASP A 187 -43.46 -16.80 -24.73
N GLU A 188 -44.35 -16.80 -25.71
CA GLU A 188 -44.72 -18.01 -26.47
C GLU A 188 -43.56 -18.47 -27.35
N VAL A 189 -42.77 -17.55 -27.91
CA VAL A 189 -41.51 -17.88 -28.60
C VAL A 189 -40.51 -18.51 -27.63
N ALA A 190 -40.41 -18.02 -26.39
CA ALA A 190 -39.57 -18.64 -25.38
C ALA A 190 -40.05 -20.06 -25.02
N GLU A 191 -41.36 -20.26 -24.88
CA GLU A 191 -41.97 -21.57 -24.62
C GLU A 191 -41.77 -22.54 -25.80
N LEU A 192 -41.90 -22.06 -27.03
CA LEU A 192 -41.63 -22.80 -28.25
C LEU A 192 -40.16 -23.26 -28.31
N LEU A 193 -39.24 -22.35 -28.01
CA LEU A 193 -37.80 -22.65 -27.94
C LEU A 193 -37.50 -23.69 -26.86
N GLU A 194 -38.12 -23.60 -25.69
CA GLU A 194 -37.98 -24.60 -24.64
C GLU A 194 -38.52 -25.97 -25.09
N THR A 195 -39.71 -26.00 -25.68
CA THR A 195 -40.42 -27.23 -26.06
C THR A 195 -39.68 -28.03 -27.13
N TYR A 196 -39.23 -27.37 -28.20
CA TYR A 196 -38.70 -28.05 -29.38
C TYR A 196 -37.17 -28.02 -29.50
N PHE A 197 -36.48 -27.30 -28.62
CA PHE A 197 -35.03 -27.14 -28.70
C PHE A 197 -34.25 -27.48 -27.41
N THR A 198 -34.90 -27.85 -26.28
CA THR A 198 -34.18 -28.07 -24.99
C THR A 198 -34.36 -29.42 -24.27
N ARG A 199 -35.17 -30.36 -24.77
CA ARG A 199 -35.49 -31.60 -24.02
C ARG A 199 -34.30 -32.51 -23.69
N GLU A 200 -33.26 -32.56 -24.52
CA GLU A 200 -32.10 -33.44 -24.27
C GLU A 200 -31.06 -32.81 -23.31
N GLU A 201 -31.00 -31.48 -23.18
CA GLU A 201 -30.10 -30.78 -22.25
C GLU A 201 -30.72 -30.61 -20.85
N MET A 202 -32.04 -30.39 -20.76
CA MET A 202 -32.75 -30.20 -19.49
C MET A 202 -33.06 -31.53 -18.76
N ALA A 203 -33.42 -32.59 -19.50
CA ALA A 203 -33.77 -33.89 -18.90
C ALA A 203 -32.56 -34.64 -18.30
N ALA A 204 -31.35 -34.36 -18.79
CA ALA A 204 -30.11 -34.88 -18.21
C ALA A 204 -29.79 -34.29 -16.83
N TYR A 205 -30.27 -33.08 -16.53
CA TYR A 205 -30.03 -32.40 -15.25
C TYR A 205 -31.12 -32.64 -14.21
N ALA A 206 -32.38 -32.83 -14.60
CA ALA A 206 -33.45 -33.19 -13.65
C ALA A 206 -33.20 -34.55 -12.97
N ASN A 207 -32.53 -35.49 -13.66
CA ASN A 207 -32.12 -36.79 -13.11
C ASN A 207 -30.79 -36.75 -12.33
N VAL A 208 -30.12 -35.60 -12.26
CA VAL A 208 -28.79 -35.45 -11.64
C VAL A 208 -28.84 -34.30 -10.64
N ILE A 209 -29.01 -34.68 -9.36
CA ILE A 209 -28.62 -33.92 -8.16
C ILE A 209 -29.66 -32.86 -7.71
N ILE A 210 -30.77 -33.31 -7.10
CA ILE A 210 -31.17 -32.73 -5.80
C ILE A 210 -30.39 -33.55 -4.77
N PRO A 211 -29.22 -33.11 -4.30
CA PRO A 211 -28.44 -33.88 -3.36
C PRO A 211 -29.20 -33.89 -2.03
N GLN A 212 -29.66 -35.05 -1.59
CA GLN A 212 -30.02 -35.21 -0.20
C GLN A 212 -28.74 -35.18 0.63
N GLY A 213 -28.46 -34.06 1.29
CA GLY A 213 -27.53 -34.03 2.42
C GLY A 213 -26.22 -33.26 2.29
N VAL A 214 -26.13 -32.20 1.47
CA VAL A 214 -25.08 -31.18 1.68
C VAL A 214 -25.73 -29.81 1.71
N THR A 215 -26.19 -29.41 2.89
CA THR A 215 -26.62 -28.04 3.14
C THR A 215 -25.41 -27.18 3.37
N ASN A 216 -25.25 -26.11 2.59
CA ASN A 216 -24.39 -25.00 2.96
C ASN A 216 -24.81 -24.50 4.36
N THR A 217 -23.96 -24.69 5.38
CA THR A 217 -24.27 -24.44 6.79
C THR A 217 -24.19 -22.97 7.19
N GLU A 218 -23.78 -22.08 6.27
CA GLU A 218 -23.79 -20.64 6.51
C GLU A 218 -25.23 -20.15 6.66
N GLU A 219 -25.49 -19.33 7.67
CA GLU A 219 -26.81 -18.73 7.88
C GLU A 219 -27.21 -17.83 6.70
N ASP A 220 -28.49 -17.88 6.29
CA ASP A 220 -29.03 -17.09 5.18
C ASP A 220 -28.79 -15.58 5.38
N SER A 221 -28.84 -15.10 6.63
CA SER A 221 -28.57 -13.71 7.01
C SER A 221 -27.15 -13.25 6.62
N VAL A 222 -26.16 -14.12 6.82
CA VAL A 222 -24.76 -13.87 6.48
C VAL A 222 -24.59 -13.88 4.97
N THR A 223 -25.23 -14.83 4.28
CA THR A 223 -25.22 -14.90 2.81
C THR A 223 -25.85 -13.63 2.22
N TRP A 224 -27.00 -13.16 2.73
CA TRP A 224 -27.61 -11.89 2.31
C TRP A 224 -26.72 -10.67 2.54
N GLN A 225 -26.10 -10.54 3.71
CA GLN A 225 -25.17 -9.44 3.99
C GLN A 225 -24.01 -9.40 2.98
N ARG A 226 -23.46 -10.57 2.62
CA ARG A 226 -22.40 -10.68 1.61
C ARG A 226 -22.90 -10.33 0.22
N MET A 227 -24.11 -10.78 -0.13
CA MET A 227 -24.76 -10.43 -1.40
C MET A 227 -24.98 -8.91 -1.53
N PHE A 228 -25.47 -8.24 -0.49
CA PHE A 228 -25.74 -6.79 -0.49
C PHE A 228 -24.48 -5.94 -0.48
N LYS A 229 -23.36 -6.44 0.07
CA LYS A 229 -22.06 -5.75 0.02
C LYS A 229 -21.29 -6.01 -1.27
N SER A 230 -21.79 -6.89 -2.14
CA SER A 230 -21.12 -7.21 -3.40
C SER A 230 -21.25 -6.07 -4.42
N LYS A 231 -20.47 -6.13 -5.50
CA LYS A 231 -20.55 -5.16 -6.61
C LYS A 231 -21.95 -5.07 -7.24
N GLN A 232 -22.74 -6.14 -7.18
CA GLN A 232 -24.13 -6.18 -7.65
C GLN A 232 -25.12 -5.99 -6.50
N GLY A 233 -24.65 -5.58 -5.32
CA GLY A 233 -25.39 -5.60 -4.07
C GLY A 233 -26.61 -4.69 -4.05
N GLU A 234 -26.52 -3.48 -4.63
CA GLU A 234 -27.68 -2.60 -4.77
C GLU A 234 -28.78 -3.22 -5.64
N ARG A 235 -28.39 -3.83 -6.76
CA ARG A 235 -29.30 -4.54 -7.68
C ARG A 235 -29.95 -5.74 -6.99
N ILE A 236 -29.17 -6.52 -6.25
CA ILE A 236 -29.67 -7.67 -5.48
C ILE A 236 -30.59 -7.21 -4.35
N LEU A 237 -30.27 -6.11 -3.67
CA LEU A 237 -31.09 -5.56 -2.60
C LEU A 237 -32.45 -5.06 -3.11
N ALA A 238 -32.49 -4.46 -4.30
CA ALA A 238 -33.73 -4.08 -4.96
C ALA A 238 -34.62 -5.31 -5.26
N MET A 239 -34.06 -6.36 -5.88
CA MET A 239 -34.78 -7.62 -6.10
C MET A 239 -35.23 -8.28 -4.79
N TYR A 240 -34.38 -8.28 -3.76
CA TYR A 240 -34.71 -8.81 -2.44
C TYR A 240 -35.91 -8.08 -1.81
N ARG A 241 -36.08 -6.77 -2.07
CA ARG A 241 -37.23 -5.98 -1.60
C ARG A 241 -38.49 -6.16 -2.43
N GLY A 242 -38.42 -6.82 -3.59
CA GLY A 242 -39.53 -7.03 -4.51
C GLY A 242 -39.59 -6.05 -5.69
N ASP A 243 -38.54 -5.25 -5.91
CA ASP A 243 -38.52 -4.29 -7.01
C ASP A 243 -38.33 -5.00 -8.37
N LEU A 244 -39.22 -4.74 -9.33
CA LEU A 244 -39.18 -5.30 -10.69
C LEU A 244 -38.15 -4.58 -11.57
N ILE A 245 -36.89 -4.89 -11.34
CA ILE A 245 -35.77 -4.17 -11.98
C ILE A 245 -35.41 -4.68 -13.38
N ILE A 246 -35.94 -5.84 -13.80
CA ILE A 246 -35.67 -6.41 -15.13
C ILE A 246 -36.91 -6.24 -15.99
N ASN A 247 -36.86 -5.29 -16.92
CA ASN A 247 -37.93 -4.98 -17.88
C ASN A 247 -39.33 -4.79 -17.24
N ASN A 248 -39.38 -4.47 -15.94
CA ASN A 248 -40.61 -4.44 -15.15
C ASN A 248 -41.43 -5.76 -15.20
N ASP A 249 -40.75 -6.89 -15.41
CA ASP A 249 -41.37 -8.22 -15.48
C ASP A 249 -40.98 -9.07 -14.25
N HIS A 250 -41.99 -9.71 -13.66
CA HIS A 250 -41.82 -10.61 -12.53
C HIS A 250 -40.94 -11.81 -12.89
N SER A 251 -41.20 -12.47 -14.02
CA SER A 251 -40.55 -13.76 -14.31
C SER A 251 -39.06 -13.59 -14.60
N SER A 252 -38.69 -12.50 -15.27
CA SER A 252 -37.33 -12.09 -15.57
C SER A 252 -36.58 -11.64 -14.32
N THR A 253 -37.26 -10.95 -13.41
CA THR A 253 -36.69 -10.52 -12.13
C THR A 253 -36.48 -11.71 -11.18
N ASP A 254 -37.42 -12.66 -11.13
CA ASP A 254 -37.30 -13.92 -10.39
C ASP A 254 -36.05 -14.69 -10.82
N LEU A 255 -35.88 -14.91 -12.13
CA LEU A 255 -34.71 -15.60 -12.68
C LEU A 255 -33.40 -14.86 -12.38
N SER A 256 -33.39 -13.52 -12.49
CA SER A 256 -32.21 -12.71 -12.18
C SER A 256 -31.81 -12.81 -10.70
N LEU A 257 -32.77 -12.94 -9.77
CA LEU A 257 -32.46 -13.18 -8.36
C LEU A 257 -31.97 -14.61 -8.15
N CYS A 258 -32.58 -15.60 -8.79
CA CYS A 258 -32.11 -17.00 -8.75
C CYS A 258 -30.69 -17.17 -9.30
N ASP A 259 -30.30 -16.44 -10.35
CA ASP A 259 -28.93 -16.43 -10.90
C ASP A 259 -27.90 -15.85 -9.91
N ALA A 260 -28.32 -14.88 -9.09
CA ALA A 260 -27.50 -14.38 -8.00
C ALA A 260 -27.40 -15.43 -6.89
N LEU A 261 -28.53 -16.00 -6.46
CA LEU A 261 -28.58 -17.05 -5.43
C LEU A 261 -27.78 -18.30 -5.84
N ALA A 262 -27.82 -18.71 -7.11
CA ALA A 262 -27.05 -19.84 -7.64
C ALA A 262 -25.53 -19.65 -7.46
N PHE A 263 -25.03 -18.43 -7.62
CA PHE A 263 -23.64 -18.10 -7.36
C PHE A 263 -23.31 -18.18 -5.86
N TRP A 264 -24.08 -17.46 -5.04
CA TRP A 264 -23.76 -17.22 -3.62
C TRP A 264 -24.07 -18.42 -2.72
N CYS A 265 -25.01 -19.27 -3.12
CA CYS A 265 -25.40 -20.47 -2.38
C CYS A 265 -24.67 -21.73 -2.89
N ASP A 266 -23.68 -21.60 -3.77
CA ASP A 266 -22.98 -22.75 -4.36
C ASP A 266 -23.92 -23.74 -5.06
N LYS A 267 -24.95 -23.22 -5.74
CA LYS A 267 -26.00 -24.01 -6.39
C LYS A 267 -26.75 -24.97 -5.44
N ASP A 268 -26.72 -24.70 -4.13
CA ASP A 268 -27.54 -25.42 -3.14
C ASP A 268 -29.02 -25.06 -3.36
N PHE A 269 -29.72 -25.96 -4.06
CA PHE A 269 -31.12 -25.80 -4.42
C PHE A 269 -32.01 -25.44 -3.22
N TRP A 270 -31.85 -26.15 -2.09
CA TRP A 270 -32.70 -25.95 -0.92
C TRP A 270 -32.42 -24.63 -0.23
N LYS A 271 -31.15 -24.20 -0.18
CA LYS A 271 -30.80 -22.88 0.35
C LYS A 271 -31.31 -21.76 -0.55
N MET A 272 -31.18 -21.92 -1.87
CA MET A 272 -31.70 -20.95 -2.83
C MET A 272 -33.21 -20.80 -2.72
N ASP A 273 -33.98 -21.89 -2.61
CA ASP A 273 -35.44 -21.83 -2.43
C ASP A 273 -35.82 -21.14 -1.11
N ARG A 274 -35.21 -21.53 0.02
CA ARG A 274 -35.44 -20.89 1.32
C ARG A 274 -35.14 -19.40 1.29
N MET A 275 -34.04 -18.99 0.66
CA MET A 275 -33.66 -17.59 0.55
C MET A 275 -34.58 -16.83 -0.41
N PHE A 276 -34.98 -17.41 -1.54
CA PHE A 276 -35.92 -16.77 -2.46
C PHE A 276 -37.26 -16.47 -1.77
N ARG A 277 -37.77 -17.40 -0.94
CA ARG A 277 -38.99 -17.22 -0.13
C ARG A 277 -38.88 -16.11 0.92
N GLN A 278 -37.68 -15.64 1.26
CA GLN A 278 -37.46 -14.49 2.14
C GLN A 278 -37.49 -13.15 1.39
N SER A 279 -37.54 -13.16 0.06
CA SER A 279 -37.57 -11.96 -0.77
C SER A 279 -38.98 -11.45 -1.00
N GLY A 280 -39.10 -10.16 -1.32
CA GLY A 280 -40.35 -9.53 -1.74
C GLY A 280 -40.87 -9.97 -3.10
N LEU A 281 -40.16 -10.84 -3.84
CA LEU A 281 -40.61 -11.41 -5.12
C LEU A 281 -41.46 -12.68 -4.94
N MET A 282 -41.48 -13.25 -3.74
CA MET A 282 -42.24 -14.47 -3.43
C MET A 282 -43.75 -14.24 -3.64
N ARG A 283 -44.40 -15.18 -4.35
CA ARG A 283 -45.85 -15.16 -4.66
C ARG A 283 -46.34 -16.57 -4.97
N ASP A 284 -47.67 -16.76 -5.01
CA ASP A 284 -48.33 -18.06 -5.24
C ASP A 284 -47.82 -18.78 -6.50
N LYS A 285 -47.49 -18.02 -7.57
CA LYS A 285 -46.89 -18.56 -8.80
C LYS A 285 -45.63 -19.40 -8.55
N TRP A 286 -44.85 -19.10 -7.51
CA TRP A 286 -43.65 -19.87 -7.14
C TRP A 286 -43.93 -21.36 -6.93
N ASP A 287 -45.10 -21.66 -6.36
CA ASP A 287 -45.54 -23.01 -6.00
C ASP A 287 -46.59 -23.58 -7.00
N GLU A 288 -46.79 -22.93 -8.15
CA GLU A 288 -47.64 -23.45 -9.23
C GLU A 288 -46.94 -24.55 -10.02
N ARG A 289 -47.68 -25.61 -10.38
CA ARG A 289 -47.17 -26.67 -11.27
C ARG A 289 -46.96 -26.18 -12.70
N ARG A 290 -45.80 -26.50 -13.27
CA ARG A 290 -45.39 -26.28 -14.67
C ARG A 290 -44.80 -27.58 -15.23
N GLY A 291 -45.68 -28.48 -15.67
CA GLY A 291 -45.32 -29.86 -16.03
C GLY A 291 -45.11 -30.73 -14.78
N GLU A 292 -43.97 -31.41 -14.68
CA GLU A 292 -43.61 -32.28 -13.54
C GLU A 292 -43.00 -31.53 -12.35
N LEU A 293 -42.65 -30.25 -12.50
CA LEU A 293 -42.00 -29.41 -11.49
C LEU A 293 -42.85 -28.17 -11.17
N LEU A 294 -42.58 -27.51 -10.05
CA LEU A 294 -43.13 -26.18 -9.75
C LEU A 294 -42.39 -25.10 -10.55
N TYR A 295 -43.02 -23.95 -10.78
CA TYR A 295 -42.38 -22.80 -11.42
C TYR A 295 -41.08 -22.38 -10.70
N GLY A 296 -41.10 -22.34 -9.37
CA GLY A 296 -39.93 -22.02 -8.55
C GLY A 296 -38.81 -23.04 -8.74
N GLU A 297 -39.15 -24.33 -8.69
CA GLU A 297 -38.18 -25.42 -8.93
C GLU A 297 -37.56 -25.32 -10.32
N LYS A 298 -38.38 -25.08 -11.35
CA LYS A 298 -37.91 -24.90 -12.74
C LYS A 298 -36.97 -23.69 -12.86
N THR A 299 -37.29 -22.59 -12.19
CA THR A 299 -36.49 -21.35 -12.19
C THR A 299 -35.14 -21.55 -11.49
N LEU A 300 -35.13 -22.25 -10.35
CA LEU A 300 -33.90 -22.59 -9.62
C LEU A 300 -33.01 -23.55 -10.42
N ILE A 301 -33.58 -24.61 -11.00
CA ILE A 301 -32.85 -25.59 -11.83
C ILE A 301 -32.22 -24.88 -13.03
N ARG A 302 -32.95 -23.95 -13.66
CA ARG A 302 -32.44 -23.13 -14.76
C ARG A 302 -31.26 -22.28 -14.30
N ALA A 303 -31.37 -21.56 -13.18
CA ALA A 303 -30.26 -20.77 -12.66
C ALA A 303 -29.03 -21.64 -12.32
N ILE A 304 -29.24 -22.82 -11.73
CA ILE A 304 -28.17 -23.77 -11.40
C ILE A 304 -27.44 -24.28 -12.66
N SER A 305 -28.18 -24.58 -13.72
CA SER A 305 -27.64 -25.15 -14.96
C SER A 305 -26.92 -24.11 -15.83
N THR A 306 -27.43 -22.87 -15.87
CA THR A 306 -26.82 -21.78 -16.65
C THR A 306 -25.64 -21.13 -15.94
N LYS A 307 -25.63 -21.13 -14.60
CA LYS A 307 -24.55 -20.51 -13.84
C LYS A 307 -23.26 -21.29 -13.99
N LYS A 308 -22.24 -20.68 -14.60
CA LYS A 308 -20.95 -21.36 -14.86
C LYS A 308 -20.08 -21.56 -13.63
N ASP A 309 -20.03 -20.55 -12.77
CA ASP A 309 -19.15 -20.51 -11.59
C ASP A 309 -19.97 -20.22 -10.34
N THR A 310 -19.57 -20.82 -9.22
CA THR A 310 -20.12 -20.50 -7.89
C THR A 310 -19.14 -19.72 -7.02
N VAL A 311 -19.57 -19.29 -5.83
CA VAL A 311 -18.68 -18.60 -4.87
C VAL A 311 -17.54 -19.50 -4.39
N SER A 312 -17.77 -20.82 -4.26
CA SER A 312 -16.73 -21.80 -3.96
C SER A 312 -15.84 -22.10 -5.16
N ASP A 313 -16.36 -22.12 -6.39
CA ASP A 313 -15.52 -22.23 -7.60
C ASP A 313 -14.63 -20.98 -7.77
N TYR A 314 -15.17 -19.81 -7.44
CA TYR A 314 -14.42 -18.56 -7.36
C TYR A 314 -13.30 -18.67 -6.31
N LYS A 315 -13.62 -19.13 -5.07
CA LYS A 315 -12.60 -19.39 -4.04
C LYS A 315 -11.54 -20.43 -4.46
N LYS A 316 -11.93 -21.54 -5.08
CA LYS A 316 -11.02 -22.61 -5.53
C LYS A 316 -10.15 -22.20 -6.72
N LYS A 317 -10.70 -21.47 -7.70
CA LYS A 317 -9.91 -20.85 -8.77
C LYS A 317 -8.89 -19.87 -8.21
N HIS A 318 -9.22 -19.19 -7.11
CA HIS A 318 -8.33 -18.25 -6.42
C HIS A 318 -7.33 -18.96 -5.47
N GLU A 319 -7.66 -20.14 -4.91
CA GLU A 319 -6.75 -20.96 -4.08
C GLU A 319 -5.75 -21.79 -4.90
N LEU A 320 -6.11 -22.23 -6.12
CA LEU A 320 -5.20 -22.91 -7.06
C LEU A 320 -4.36 -21.92 -7.91
N GLN A 321 -4.59 -20.62 -7.74
CA GLN A 321 -3.80 -19.51 -8.31
C GLN A 321 -2.98 -18.79 -7.24
N ILE A 322 -2.49 -19.51 -6.23
CA ILE A 322 -1.36 -19.04 -5.41
C ILE A 322 -0.08 -19.12 -6.26
N GLN A 323 0.03 -18.19 -7.22
CA GLN A 323 1.03 -17.15 -7.19
C GLN A 323 0.47 -15.91 -7.94
N VAL A 324 0.12 -14.90 -7.13
CA VAL A 324 -0.10 -13.47 -7.44
C VAL A 324 -1.57 -13.00 -7.68
N ASN A 325 -2.28 -12.76 -6.58
CA ASN A 325 -3.38 -11.81 -6.28
C ASN A 325 -4.45 -11.40 -7.33
N ASP A 326 -5.72 -11.70 -7.01
CA ASP A 326 -6.98 -11.37 -7.70
C ASP A 326 -7.43 -9.88 -7.73
N SER A 327 -6.58 -8.96 -8.18
CA SER A 327 -7.03 -7.57 -8.44
C SER A 327 -6.33 -6.88 -9.60
N PHE A 328 -5.46 -7.59 -10.33
CA PHE A 328 -4.55 -6.96 -11.26
C PHE A 328 -5.05 -7.02 -12.71
N VAL A 329 -5.50 -5.88 -13.23
CA VAL A 329 -5.95 -5.72 -14.62
C VAL A 329 -4.78 -5.24 -15.48
N PHE A 330 -4.47 -5.98 -16.55
CA PHE A 330 -3.51 -5.50 -17.55
C PHE A 330 -4.12 -4.37 -18.37
N PRO A 331 -3.35 -3.31 -18.69
CA PRO A 331 -3.85 -2.24 -19.54
C PRO A 331 -4.11 -2.74 -20.96
N LYS A 332 -5.11 -2.15 -21.64
CA LYS A 332 -5.44 -2.51 -23.02
C LYS A 332 -4.19 -2.46 -23.92
N GLY A 333 -4.00 -3.53 -24.69
CA GLY A 333 -2.83 -3.71 -25.56
C GLY A 333 -1.62 -4.33 -24.86
N TYR A 334 -1.74 -4.84 -23.64
CA TYR A 334 -0.69 -5.57 -22.95
C TYR A 334 -1.22 -6.91 -22.44
N ILE A 335 -0.37 -7.93 -22.51
CA ILE A 335 -0.68 -9.28 -22.04
C ILE A 335 0.55 -9.91 -21.37
N SER A 336 0.30 -10.81 -20.42
CA SER A 336 1.31 -11.70 -19.87
C SER A 336 1.15 -13.09 -20.48
N LYS A 337 2.23 -13.65 -21.05
CA LYS A 337 2.26 -15.03 -21.56
C LYS A 337 3.48 -15.74 -20.99
N ASN A 338 3.25 -16.86 -20.30
CA ASN A 338 4.31 -17.66 -19.66
C ASN A 338 5.23 -16.82 -18.74
N GLY A 339 4.67 -15.80 -18.07
CA GLY A 339 5.42 -14.88 -17.22
C GLY A 339 6.14 -13.75 -17.96
N CYS A 340 6.18 -13.74 -19.29
CA CYS A 340 6.75 -12.66 -20.10
C CYS A 340 5.70 -11.58 -20.44
N LEU A 341 6.11 -10.31 -20.44
CA LEU A 341 5.26 -9.17 -20.79
C LEU A 341 5.35 -8.87 -22.29
N TYR A 342 4.20 -8.85 -22.97
CA TYR A 342 4.07 -8.49 -24.37
C TYR A 342 3.18 -7.26 -24.56
N GLN A 343 3.46 -6.49 -25.60
CA GLN A 343 2.59 -5.43 -26.10
C GLN A 343 1.94 -5.92 -27.41
N ILE A 344 0.62 -5.80 -27.51
CA ILE A 344 -0.13 -6.04 -28.74
C ILE A 344 -0.11 -4.75 -29.56
N ILE A 345 0.36 -4.84 -30.80
CA ILE A 345 0.43 -3.73 -31.74
C ILE A 345 -0.36 -4.11 -32.99
N GLU A 346 -1.31 -3.27 -33.37
CA GLU A 346 -2.02 -3.38 -34.64
C GLU A 346 -1.12 -2.88 -35.78
N LYS A 347 -0.90 -3.74 -36.77
CA LYS A 347 -0.14 -3.41 -37.98
C LYS A 347 -1.02 -3.68 -39.19
N LYS A 348 -1.11 -2.71 -40.10
CA LYS A 348 -1.73 -2.94 -41.40
C LYS A 348 -0.80 -3.78 -42.27
N ASP A 349 -1.32 -4.87 -42.80
CA ASP A 349 -0.64 -5.68 -43.79
C ASP A 349 -0.58 -4.93 -45.15
N ARG A 350 0.03 -5.55 -46.16
CA ARG A 350 0.16 -4.95 -47.50
C ARG A 350 -1.19 -4.78 -48.22
N ASN A 351 -2.23 -5.48 -47.77
CA ASN A 351 -3.57 -5.46 -48.34
C ASN A 351 -4.52 -4.52 -47.57
N GLY A 352 -4.07 -3.92 -46.47
CA GLY A 352 -4.84 -3.01 -45.63
C GLY A 352 -5.62 -3.69 -44.51
N GLU A 353 -5.49 -5.01 -44.33
CA GLU A 353 -6.05 -5.76 -43.20
C GLU A 353 -5.24 -5.49 -41.92
N ILE A 354 -5.92 -5.41 -40.77
CA ILE A 354 -5.28 -5.18 -39.48
C ILE A 354 -4.84 -6.53 -38.90
N GLU A 355 -3.53 -6.71 -38.74
CA GLU A 355 -2.92 -7.85 -38.04
C GLU A 355 -2.47 -7.40 -36.63
N GLU A 356 -2.82 -8.17 -35.61
CA GLU A 356 -2.31 -7.97 -34.25
C GLU A 356 -0.98 -8.70 -34.06
N LEU A 357 0.07 -7.95 -33.77
CA LEU A 357 1.41 -8.48 -33.50
C LEU A 357 1.76 -8.38 -32.02
N GLU A 358 2.29 -9.46 -31.48
CA GLU A 358 2.78 -9.53 -30.11
C GLU A 358 4.27 -9.22 -30.05
N VAL A 359 4.61 -8.08 -29.45
CA VAL A 359 6.01 -7.65 -29.28
C VAL A 359 6.44 -7.90 -27.84
N LEU A 360 7.45 -8.74 -27.64
CA LEU A 360 8.04 -9.00 -26.32
C LEU A 360 8.66 -7.71 -25.77
N ILE A 361 8.19 -7.28 -24.59
CA ILE A 361 8.73 -6.11 -23.89
C ILE A 361 9.71 -6.52 -22.81
N CYS A 362 9.34 -7.47 -21.95
CA CYS A 362 10.17 -7.92 -20.85
C CYS A 362 9.99 -9.43 -20.61
N ARG A 363 11.08 -10.11 -20.24
CA ARG A 363 11.07 -11.56 -19.97
C ARG A 363 10.37 -11.91 -18.67
N GLN A 364 10.11 -10.92 -17.84
CA GLN A 364 9.27 -11.04 -16.66
C GLN A 364 8.14 -10.04 -16.78
N THR A 365 7.03 -10.33 -16.12
CA THR A 365 5.87 -9.45 -16.06
C THR A 365 5.92 -8.72 -14.73
N PRO A 366 6.47 -7.49 -14.67
CA PRO A 366 6.40 -6.70 -13.48
C PRO A 366 4.97 -6.20 -13.29
N ILE A 367 4.50 -6.27 -12.05
CA ILE A 367 3.18 -5.78 -11.66
C ILE A 367 3.32 -4.89 -10.43
N ILE A 368 2.37 -3.97 -10.24
CA ILE A 368 2.27 -3.16 -9.03
C ILE A 368 1.28 -3.87 -8.10
N THR A 369 1.76 -4.39 -6.98
CA THR A 369 0.94 -5.16 -6.03
C THR A 369 0.34 -4.32 -4.92
N ARG A 370 1.05 -3.27 -4.51
CA ARG A 370 0.66 -2.38 -3.40
C ARG A 370 1.07 -0.96 -3.70
N SER A 371 0.34 0.00 -3.13
CA SER A 371 0.68 1.41 -3.18
C SER A 371 0.76 1.95 -1.76
N PHE A 372 1.75 2.81 -1.49
CA PHE A 372 1.94 3.39 -0.17
C PHE A 372 2.09 4.91 -0.22
N MET A 373 1.50 5.58 0.77
CA MET A 373 1.77 6.98 1.06
C MET A 373 2.69 7.07 2.28
N ASN A 374 3.79 7.81 2.15
CA ASN A 374 4.65 8.06 3.29
C ASN A 374 3.91 8.93 4.33
N VAL A 375 3.95 8.49 5.59
CA VAL A 375 3.21 9.14 6.67
C VAL A 375 3.79 10.52 7.00
N GLU A 376 5.10 10.71 6.90
CA GLU A 376 5.76 11.94 7.33
C GLU A 376 5.79 13.04 6.27
N HIS A 377 5.80 12.67 4.99
CA HIS A 377 5.90 13.59 3.88
C HIS A 377 5.14 13.05 2.66
N PRO A 378 4.58 13.92 1.80
CA PRO A 378 3.70 13.50 0.72
C PRO A 378 4.49 12.88 -0.44
N GLN A 379 4.93 11.63 -0.26
CA GLN A 379 5.64 10.84 -1.27
C GLN A 379 4.96 9.49 -1.46
N LEU A 380 4.66 9.17 -2.71
CA LEU A 380 4.02 7.93 -3.14
C LEU A 380 5.07 6.86 -3.48
N TYR A 381 4.83 5.64 -3.03
CA TYR A 381 5.65 4.46 -3.31
C TYR A 381 4.79 3.34 -3.90
N HIS A 382 5.41 2.47 -4.68
CA HIS A 382 4.79 1.26 -5.24
C HIS A 382 5.63 0.03 -4.90
N GLU A 383 4.97 -1.05 -4.47
CA GLU A 383 5.55 -2.39 -4.45
C GLU A 383 5.43 -2.98 -5.86
N LEU A 384 6.57 -3.21 -6.50
CA LEU A 384 6.66 -4.02 -7.70
C LEU A 384 6.84 -5.49 -7.32
N SER A 385 6.20 -6.37 -8.07
CA SER A 385 6.40 -7.82 -7.98
C SER A 385 6.64 -8.41 -9.36
N TRP A 386 7.59 -9.33 -9.49
CA TRP A 386 7.83 -10.12 -10.70
C TRP A 386 8.36 -11.51 -10.35
N SER A 387 8.14 -12.48 -11.23
CA SER A 387 8.67 -13.83 -11.08
C SER A 387 9.82 -14.06 -12.06
N ASP A 388 10.94 -14.57 -11.58
CA ASP A 388 12.04 -15.03 -12.40
C ASP A 388 12.45 -16.45 -11.97
N LYS A 389 12.35 -17.40 -12.91
CA LYS A 389 12.65 -18.83 -12.68
C LYS A 389 11.93 -19.42 -11.45
N GLY A 390 10.68 -19.05 -11.24
CA GLY A 390 9.85 -19.53 -10.11
C GLY A 390 10.10 -18.83 -8.78
N LYS A 391 11.09 -17.92 -8.70
CA LYS A 391 11.30 -17.07 -7.53
C LYS A 391 10.59 -15.74 -7.74
N VAL A 392 9.74 -15.37 -6.77
CA VAL A 392 9.08 -14.06 -6.74
C VAL A 392 10.03 -13.05 -6.11
N TYR A 393 10.21 -11.93 -6.80
CA TYR A 393 10.94 -10.76 -6.35
C TYR A 393 9.95 -9.65 -6.05
N LYS A 394 10.18 -8.93 -4.96
CA LYS A 394 9.41 -7.76 -4.57
C LYS A 394 10.34 -6.59 -4.30
N GLU A 395 9.94 -5.41 -4.72
CA GLU A 395 10.71 -4.19 -4.52
C GLU A 395 9.79 -3.00 -4.30
N VAL A 396 10.01 -2.24 -3.23
CA VAL A 396 9.28 -0.98 -2.99
C VAL A 396 10.14 0.18 -3.47
N ILE A 397 9.60 0.99 -4.39
CA ILE A 397 10.30 2.15 -4.97
C ILE A 397 9.41 3.41 -4.95
N PRO A 398 9.99 4.62 -4.97
CA PRO A 398 9.25 5.84 -5.27
C PRO A 398 8.47 5.70 -6.58
N ALA A 399 7.20 6.12 -6.58
CA ALA A 399 6.35 5.97 -7.77
C ALA A 399 6.89 6.71 -9.00
N GLY A 400 7.57 7.85 -8.78
CA GLY A 400 8.22 8.63 -9.84
C GLY A 400 9.38 7.90 -10.53
N ASP A 401 10.03 6.95 -9.86
CA ASP A 401 11.16 6.21 -10.42
C ASP A 401 10.73 5.31 -11.59
N LEU A 402 9.46 4.89 -11.62
CA LEU A 402 8.85 4.15 -12.75
C LEU A 402 8.78 4.98 -14.04
N ALA A 403 8.88 6.30 -13.96
CA ALA A 403 8.90 7.19 -15.11
C ALA A 403 10.33 7.55 -15.57
N ILE A 404 11.37 7.16 -14.81
CA ILE A 404 12.75 7.58 -15.05
C ILE A 404 13.58 6.37 -15.51
N LYS A 405 14.03 6.40 -16.77
CA LYS A 405 14.84 5.33 -17.39
C LYS A 405 16.02 4.89 -16.52
N LYS A 406 16.79 5.85 -15.98
CA LYS A 406 17.97 5.58 -15.14
C LYS A 406 17.62 4.80 -13.88
N GLU A 407 16.48 5.09 -13.26
CA GLU A 407 16.04 4.45 -12.02
C GLU A 407 15.49 3.05 -12.30
N LEU A 408 14.67 2.88 -13.34
CA LEU A 408 14.20 1.57 -13.80
C LEU A 408 15.32 0.58 -14.13
N LEU A 409 16.43 1.05 -14.71
CA LEU A 409 17.59 0.20 -15.01
C LEU A 409 18.19 -0.45 -13.77
N LYS A 410 18.04 0.14 -12.57
CA LYS A 410 18.52 -0.46 -11.31
C LYS A 410 17.80 -1.76 -10.96
N LEU A 411 16.59 -1.99 -11.48
CA LEU A 411 15.85 -3.24 -11.28
C LEU A 411 16.50 -4.44 -11.98
N SER A 412 17.40 -4.20 -12.95
CA SER A 412 18.20 -5.26 -13.59
C SER A 412 19.10 -6.01 -12.60
N TYR A 413 19.61 -5.34 -11.56
CA TYR A 413 20.35 -5.97 -10.48
C TYR A 413 19.49 -6.91 -9.63
N LYS A 414 18.16 -6.83 -9.76
CA LYS A 414 17.17 -7.64 -9.03
C LYS A 414 16.47 -8.66 -9.93
N SER A 415 17.08 -9.02 -11.07
CA SER A 415 16.58 -10.02 -12.04
C SER A 415 15.44 -9.58 -12.96
N LEU A 416 14.98 -8.33 -12.89
CA LEU A 416 14.02 -7.83 -13.88
C LEU A 416 14.77 -7.50 -15.18
N ALA A 417 14.36 -8.06 -16.32
CA ALA A 417 15.03 -7.87 -17.61
C ALA A 417 14.78 -6.48 -18.24
N VAL A 418 15.16 -5.41 -17.52
CA VAL A 418 15.18 -4.03 -18.00
C VAL A 418 16.52 -3.72 -18.66
N THR A 419 16.46 -3.07 -19.81
CA THR A 419 17.60 -2.68 -20.65
C THR A 419 17.34 -1.29 -21.23
N ASP A 420 18.38 -0.68 -21.80
CA ASP A 420 18.24 0.60 -22.50
C ASP A 420 17.19 0.60 -23.62
N ASN A 421 17.00 -0.56 -24.27
CA ASN A 421 16.11 -0.74 -25.42
C ASN A 421 14.64 -0.86 -25.01
N ASN A 422 14.34 -1.56 -23.91
CA ASN A 422 12.94 -1.79 -23.49
C ASN A 422 12.45 -0.86 -22.38
N ALA A 423 13.32 -0.08 -21.74
CA ALA A 423 12.94 0.81 -20.63
C ALA A 423 11.80 1.78 -21.01
N LYS A 424 11.82 2.35 -22.21
CA LYS A 424 10.73 3.25 -22.68
C LYS A 424 9.39 2.53 -22.75
N HIS A 425 9.37 1.28 -23.19
CA HIS A 425 8.15 0.48 -23.26
C HIS A 425 7.62 0.12 -21.87
N LEU A 426 8.52 -0.18 -20.93
CA LEU A 426 8.17 -0.42 -19.53
C LEU A 426 7.61 0.84 -18.85
N ILE A 427 8.19 2.03 -19.10
CA ILE A 427 7.63 3.31 -18.60
C ILE A 427 6.19 3.47 -19.08
N THR A 428 5.93 3.31 -20.38
CA THR A 428 4.57 3.39 -20.95
C THR A 428 3.65 2.34 -20.36
N TYR A 429 4.15 1.13 -20.12
CA TYR A 429 3.39 0.05 -19.49
C TYR A 429 2.98 0.42 -18.06
N PHE A 430 3.91 0.89 -17.22
CA PHE A 430 3.62 1.26 -15.83
C PHE A 430 2.66 2.45 -15.73
N ASP A 431 2.79 3.45 -16.61
CA ASP A 431 1.86 4.58 -16.71
C ASP A 431 0.42 4.10 -16.98
N ARG A 432 0.25 3.25 -18.00
CA ARG A 432 -1.07 2.66 -18.31
C ARG A 432 -1.55 1.71 -17.22
N LEU A 433 -0.64 1.02 -16.54
CA LEU A 433 -0.97 0.10 -15.48
C LEU A 433 -1.55 0.81 -14.27
N ASN A 434 -0.98 1.96 -13.89
CA ASN A 434 -1.52 2.84 -12.85
C ASN A 434 -2.89 3.42 -13.23
N MET A 435 -3.15 3.67 -14.51
CA MET A 435 -4.45 4.15 -14.98
C MET A 435 -5.57 3.12 -14.78
N VAL A 436 -5.28 1.82 -14.94
CA VAL A 436 -6.30 0.76 -14.86
C VAL A 436 -6.41 0.10 -13.49
N ASN A 437 -5.35 0.13 -12.68
CA ASN A 437 -5.36 -0.39 -11.31
C ASN A 437 -5.39 0.75 -10.31
N ASN A 438 -6.58 1.04 -9.78
CA ASN A 438 -6.73 1.99 -8.68
C ASN A 438 -6.46 1.27 -7.35
N LEU A 439 -5.24 1.38 -6.83
CA LEU A 439 -4.83 0.80 -5.56
C LEU A 439 -5.01 1.81 -4.44
N ASP A 440 -5.66 1.40 -3.36
CA ASP A 440 -5.69 2.18 -2.13
C ASP A 440 -4.27 2.38 -1.58
N HIS A 441 -4.02 3.55 -0.99
CA HIS A 441 -2.71 3.87 -0.44
C HIS A 441 -2.61 3.38 1.00
N GLU A 442 -1.79 2.35 1.20
CA GLU A 442 -1.37 1.90 2.51
C GLU A 442 -0.38 2.90 3.15
N HIS A 443 -0.15 2.79 4.46
CA HIS A 443 0.79 3.66 5.15
C HIS A 443 2.22 3.11 5.12
N LEU A 444 3.18 3.98 4.86
CA LEU A 444 4.61 3.67 4.89
C LEU A 444 5.40 4.68 5.72
N VAL A 445 6.43 4.18 6.40
CA VAL A 445 7.40 5.00 7.14
C VAL A 445 8.81 4.54 6.81
N GLU A 446 9.77 5.46 6.91
CA GLU A 446 11.19 5.18 6.58
C GLU A 446 12.09 5.10 7.82
N ARG A 447 11.51 5.20 9.01
CA ARG A 447 12.20 5.17 10.30
C ARG A 447 11.30 4.59 11.38
N LEU A 448 11.88 4.35 12.54
CA LEU A 448 11.23 3.73 13.69
C LEU A 448 10.82 4.77 14.75
N GLY A 449 10.25 4.31 15.87
CA GLY A 449 9.94 5.14 17.03
C GLY A 449 8.73 6.05 16.84
N HIS A 450 8.72 7.19 17.53
CA HIS A 450 7.65 8.18 17.47
C HIS A 450 7.55 8.83 16.09
N ILE A 451 6.43 8.60 15.42
CA ILE A 451 6.09 9.20 14.12
C ILE A 451 4.69 9.78 14.24
N LYS A 452 4.60 11.11 14.20
CA LYS A 452 3.35 11.84 14.47
C LYS A 452 2.75 11.41 15.82
N ASN A 453 1.61 10.72 15.81
CA ASN A 453 0.88 10.31 17.01
C ASN A 453 0.99 8.80 17.29
N THR A 454 1.83 8.08 16.53
CA THR A 454 2.00 6.63 16.68
C THR A 454 3.45 6.28 16.98
N PHE A 455 3.65 5.17 17.67
CA PHE A 455 4.97 4.62 17.92
C PHE A 455 5.17 3.40 17.02
N ILE A 456 6.19 3.43 16.17
CA ILE A 456 6.49 2.37 15.20
C ILE A 456 7.59 1.48 15.76
N HIS A 457 7.23 0.23 16.06
CA HIS A 457 8.18 -0.84 16.39
C HIS A 457 8.21 -1.88 15.25
N PRO A 458 9.39 -2.36 14.81
CA PRO A 458 9.53 -3.27 13.66
C PRO A 458 8.64 -4.52 13.70
N LEU A 459 8.52 -5.14 14.88
CA LEU A 459 7.80 -6.40 15.07
C LEU A 459 6.29 -6.25 15.32
N THR A 460 5.80 -5.04 15.59
CA THR A 460 4.39 -4.81 15.98
C THR A 460 3.70 -3.69 15.21
N ALA A 461 4.36 -3.14 14.17
CA ALA A 461 3.79 -2.12 13.30
C ALA A 461 2.62 -2.67 12.46
N ALA A 462 1.42 -2.73 13.04
CA ALA A 462 0.21 -3.11 12.33
C ALA A 462 -0.28 -1.95 11.45
N GLY A 463 -0.64 -2.25 10.20
CA GLY A 463 -1.19 -1.27 9.26
C GLY A 463 -0.20 -0.25 8.70
N VAL A 464 1.09 -0.38 8.99
CA VAL A 464 2.16 0.49 8.48
C VAL A 464 3.35 -0.35 8.02
N THR A 465 3.84 -0.10 6.81
CA THR A 465 5.05 -0.76 6.29
C THR A 465 6.29 0.09 6.61
N VAL A 466 7.31 -0.52 7.20
CA VAL A 466 8.61 0.13 7.41
C VAL A 466 9.53 -0.14 6.22
N LEU A 467 9.95 0.91 5.51
CA LEU A 467 10.87 0.85 4.39
C LEU A 467 12.22 1.49 4.77
N PRO A 468 13.24 0.71 5.12
CA PRO A 468 14.58 1.25 5.34
C PRO A 468 15.10 2.00 4.10
N PRO A 469 15.67 3.21 4.26
CA PRO A 469 16.17 3.99 3.13
C PRO A 469 17.33 3.32 2.36
N ASP A 470 18.11 2.47 3.02
CA ASP A 470 19.28 1.80 2.44
C ASP A 470 19.59 0.49 3.19
N ILE A 471 20.57 -0.27 2.69
CA ILE A 471 21.01 -1.57 3.21
C ILE A 471 21.50 -1.47 4.65
N GLY A 472 22.18 -0.37 5.01
CA GLY A 472 22.66 -0.16 6.38
C GLY A 472 21.53 -0.04 7.40
N GLU A 473 20.48 0.71 7.07
CA GLU A 473 19.28 0.80 7.91
C GLU A 473 18.46 -0.51 7.87
N LYS A 474 18.49 -1.25 6.75
CA LYS A 474 17.87 -2.57 6.67
C LYS A 474 18.50 -3.58 7.63
N GLN A 475 19.83 -3.58 7.75
CA GLN A 475 20.53 -4.42 8.74
C GLN A 475 20.12 -4.08 10.17
N LEU A 476 19.95 -2.79 10.49
CA LEU A 476 19.42 -2.38 11.79
C LEU A 476 18.00 -2.87 12.01
N LEU A 477 17.13 -2.77 11.00
CA LEU A 477 15.76 -3.28 11.09
C LEU A 477 15.72 -4.78 11.38
N GLU A 478 16.53 -5.57 10.67
CA GLU A 478 16.61 -7.03 10.80
C GLU A 478 17.17 -7.48 12.16
N ALA A 479 17.87 -6.59 12.88
CA ALA A 479 18.41 -6.87 14.20
C ALA A 479 17.36 -6.79 15.32
N PHE A 480 16.20 -6.17 15.09
CA PHE A 480 15.06 -6.23 16.02
C PHE A 480 14.42 -7.62 15.96
N GLN A 481 14.71 -8.44 16.96
CA GLN A 481 14.25 -9.81 17.09
C GLN A 481 13.93 -10.10 18.56
N THR A 482 13.24 -11.21 18.82
CA THR A 482 12.90 -11.65 20.18
C THR A 482 13.35 -13.08 20.41
N SER A 483 13.92 -13.35 21.59
CA SER A 483 14.20 -14.70 22.06
C SER A 483 13.99 -14.77 23.57
N GLY A 484 13.41 -15.88 24.05
CA GLY A 484 13.10 -16.09 25.46
C GLY A 484 11.92 -15.27 26.00
N THR A 485 11.65 -15.46 27.30
CA THR A 485 10.56 -14.78 28.01
C THR A 485 11.04 -13.51 28.73
N ILE A 486 10.08 -12.70 29.20
CA ILE A 486 10.36 -11.51 30.00
C ILE A 486 10.99 -11.91 31.33
N GLU A 487 10.47 -12.96 31.95
CA GLU A 487 10.92 -13.52 33.21
C GLU A 487 12.36 -14.03 33.09
N ASP A 488 12.69 -14.74 32.00
CA ASP A 488 14.06 -15.19 31.73
C ASP A 488 15.03 -14.01 31.60
N TRP A 489 14.64 -12.95 30.88
CA TRP A 489 15.48 -11.76 30.74
C TRP A 489 15.71 -11.07 32.09
N ILE A 490 14.66 -10.93 32.91
CA ILE A 490 14.77 -10.33 34.24
C ILE A 490 15.69 -11.15 35.15
N GLU A 491 15.51 -12.47 35.20
CA GLU A 491 16.28 -13.35 36.08
C GLU A 491 17.74 -13.50 35.63
N HIS A 492 17.99 -13.61 34.32
CA HIS A 492 19.32 -13.96 33.79
C HIS A 492 20.12 -12.78 33.26
N VAL A 493 19.49 -11.65 32.91
CA VAL A 493 20.18 -10.45 32.42
C VAL A 493 20.11 -9.32 33.43
N LEU A 494 18.91 -8.91 33.86
CA LEU A 494 18.76 -7.74 34.74
C LEU A 494 19.29 -7.99 36.16
N LYS A 495 18.88 -9.09 36.79
CA LYS A 495 19.21 -9.39 38.20
C LYS A 495 20.73 -9.46 38.46
N PRO A 496 21.57 -10.08 37.61
CA PRO A 496 23.03 -9.99 37.74
C PRO A 496 23.59 -8.57 37.64
N ILE A 497 22.92 -7.69 36.89
CA ILE A 497 23.33 -6.29 36.67
C ILE A 497 22.89 -5.36 37.80
N GLN A 498 21.80 -5.66 38.52
CA GLN A 498 21.19 -4.75 39.50
C GLN A 498 22.12 -4.27 40.62
N ARG A 499 23.09 -5.08 41.04
CA ARG A 499 24.08 -4.70 42.07
C ARG A 499 25.17 -3.74 41.56
N HIS A 500 25.23 -3.50 40.26
CA HIS A 500 26.25 -2.69 39.61
C HIS A 500 25.65 -1.37 39.11
N PRO A 501 25.74 -0.27 39.89
CA PRO A 501 25.03 0.99 39.61
C PRO A 501 25.27 1.55 38.20
N ARG A 502 26.54 1.53 37.76
CA ARG A 502 26.96 2.05 36.44
C ARG A 502 26.38 1.22 35.29
N ALA A 503 26.40 -0.11 35.40
CA ALA A 503 25.82 -0.99 34.39
C ALA A 503 24.29 -0.94 34.37
N LEU A 504 23.66 -0.91 35.56
CA LEU A 504 22.22 -0.76 35.70
C LEU A 504 21.73 0.55 35.07
N LEU A 505 22.42 1.68 35.34
CA LEU A 505 22.08 2.97 34.76
C LEU A 505 22.09 2.93 33.21
N MET A 506 23.10 2.28 32.61
CA MET A 506 23.19 2.11 31.15
C MET A 506 22.03 1.29 30.58
N VAL A 507 21.69 0.16 31.20
CA VAL A 507 20.58 -0.70 30.75
C VAL A 507 19.25 0.04 30.87
N VAL A 508 19.00 0.74 31.97
CA VAL A 508 17.78 1.54 32.14
C VAL A 508 17.74 2.74 31.19
N ALA A 509 18.89 3.35 30.88
CA ALA A 509 18.98 4.41 29.88
C ALA A 509 18.58 3.91 28.48
N SER A 510 18.84 2.64 28.15
CA SER A 510 18.34 2.01 26.92
C SER A 510 16.82 2.11 26.82
N PHE A 511 16.09 1.72 27.87
CA PHE A 511 14.62 1.89 27.96
C PHE A 511 14.21 3.37 27.90
N THR A 512 14.95 4.24 28.60
CA THR A 512 14.63 5.68 28.70
C THR A 512 14.60 6.35 27.32
N SER A 513 15.37 5.85 26.35
CA SER A 513 15.43 6.40 24.99
C SER A 513 14.05 6.56 24.34
N VAL A 514 13.16 5.58 24.50
CA VAL A 514 11.84 5.60 23.83
C VAL A 514 10.85 6.56 24.49
N LEU A 515 11.16 7.05 25.70
CA LEU A 515 10.35 7.98 26.48
C LEU A 515 10.68 9.45 26.18
N LEU A 516 11.84 9.74 25.59
CA LEU A 516 12.36 11.12 25.51
C LEU A 516 11.38 12.09 24.86
N GLN A 517 10.72 11.69 23.78
CA GLN A 517 9.79 12.56 23.05
C GLN A 517 8.51 12.81 23.87
N ASP A 518 7.96 11.78 24.51
CA ASP A 518 6.80 11.90 25.41
C ASP A 518 7.13 12.83 26.61
N LEU A 519 8.34 12.71 27.18
CA LEU A 519 8.84 13.55 28.28
C LEU A 519 9.32 14.95 27.83
N LYS A 520 9.19 15.28 26.54
CA LYS A 520 9.62 16.55 25.92
C LYS A 520 11.09 16.86 26.19
N MET A 521 11.94 15.84 26.09
CA MET A 521 13.37 15.90 26.30
C MET A 521 14.11 15.90 24.96
N LYS A 522 15.21 16.67 24.90
CA LYS A 522 16.11 16.65 23.74
C LYS A 522 17.00 15.41 23.80
N PRO A 523 17.51 14.93 22.65
CA PRO A 523 18.55 13.92 22.60
C PRO A 523 19.74 14.25 23.50
N PHE A 524 20.24 13.24 24.19
CA PHE A 524 21.43 13.33 25.02
C PHE A 524 22.21 12.02 24.96
N ILE A 525 23.45 12.08 25.45
CA ILE A 525 24.40 10.96 25.40
C ILE A 525 24.65 10.49 26.82
N VAL A 526 24.62 9.19 27.05
CA VAL A 526 25.16 8.55 28.24
C VAL A 526 26.46 7.87 27.84
N ASP A 527 27.55 8.28 28.47
CA ASP A 527 28.90 7.88 28.07
C ASP A 527 29.60 7.16 29.22
N LEU A 528 29.92 5.88 29.02
CA LEU A 528 30.66 5.08 29.98
C LEU A 528 32.15 5.05 29.62
N SER A 529 32.96 5.74 30.41
CA SER A 529 34.41 5.85 30.23
C SER A 529 35.18 5.21 31.38
N GLY A 530 36.33 4.61 31.05
CA GLY A 530 37.17 3.93 32.03
C GLY A 530 38.20 3.00 31.38
N VAL A 531 38.99 2.33 32.20
CA VAL A 531 40.09 1.45 31.75
C VAL A 531 39.59 0.33 30.81
N THR A 532 40.41 -0.08 29.83
CA THR A 532 40.12 -1.14 28.85
C THR A 532 39.83 -2.49 29.51
N SER A 533 39.07 -3.34 28.81
CA SER A 533 38.88 -4.77 29.15
C SER A 533 38.11 -5.06 30.44
N GLN A 534 37.14 -4.20 30.79
CA GLN A 534 36.40 -4.27 32.05
C GLN A 534 34.87 -4.43 31.86
N GLY A 535 34.43 -5.00 30.74
CA GLY A 535 33.01 -5.28 30.49
C GLY A 535 32.18 -4.13 29.89
N LYS A 536 32.82 -3.07 29.36
CA LYS A 536 32.13 -1.96 28.67
C LYS A 536 31.30 -2.42 27.46
N THR A 537 31.90 -3.21 26.57
CA THR A 537 31.18 -3.81 25.44
C THR A 537 30.07 -4.76 25.94
N THR A 538 30.29 -5.48 27.05
CA THR A 538 29.28 -6.37 27.64
C THR A 538 28.05 -5.60 28.11
N VAL A 539 28.21 -4.45 28.77
CA VAL A 539 27.05 -3.65 29.20
C VAL A 539 26.31 -3.07 27.99
N LEU A 540 26.99 -2.67 26.90
CA LEU A 540 26.29 -2.25 25.68
C LEU A 540 25.48 -3.38 25.05
N ARG A 541 25.99 -4.61 25.07
CA ARG A 541 25.23 -5.79 24.63
C ARG A 541 24.00 -6.04 25.51
N ALA A 542 24.12 -5.84 26.83
CA ALA A 542 22.97 -5.89 27.74
C ALA A 542 21.95 -4.78 27.47
N CYS A 543 22.40 -3.58 27.05
CA CYS A 543 21.51 -2.50 26.64
C CYS A 543 20.75 -2.85 25.34
N VAL A 544 21.43 -3.55 24.41
CA VAL A 544 20.85 -3.99 23.14
C VAL A 544 19.86 -5.13 23.31
N SER A 545 20.09 -6.06 24.25
CA SER A 545 19.16 -7.17 24.48
C SER A 545 17.78 -6.71 24.95
N VAL A 546 17.60 -5.45 25.34
CA VAL A 546 16.27 -4.85 25.53
C VAL A 546 15.44 -4.90 24.24
N TRP A 547 16.07 -4.68 23.08
CA TRP A 547 15.39 -4.41 21.80
C TRP A 547 15.61 -5.49 20.73
N GLY A 548 16.72 -6.23 20.79
CA GLY A 548 17.08 -7.18 19.75
C GLY A 548 18.47 -7.77 19.89
N THR A 549 19.10 -8.10 18.76
CA THR A 549 20.39 -8.79 18.70
C THR A 549 21.58 -7.84 18.73
N GLU A 550 22.78 -8.37 18.99
CA GLU A 550 24.04 -7.60 19.04
C GLU A 550 24.32 -6.74 17.79
N HIS A 551 23.67 -7.03 16.65
CA HIS A 551 23.79 -6.26 15.41
C HIS A 551 23.22 -4.83 15.52
N LEU A 552 22.51 -4.49 16.59
CA LEU A 552 22.16 -3.10 16.93
C LEU A 552 23.34 -2.28 17.47
N VAL A 553 24.40 -2.94 17.97
CA VAL A 553 25.64 -2.25 18.38
C VAL A 553 26.43 -1.86 17.14
N SER A 554 26.91 -0.62 17.09
CA SER A 554 27.89 -0.17 16.10
C SER A 554 29.16 0.29 16.78
N GLU A 555 30.29 0.29 16.07
CA GLU A 555 31.52 0.90 16.58
C GLU A 555 31.59 2.38 16.19
N TRP A 556 32.35 3.17 16.94
CA TRP A 556 32.67 4.56 16.60
C TRP A 556 33.50 4.74 15.31
N ASN A 557 33.96 3.64 14.68
CA ASN A 557 34.55 3.64 13.34
C ASN A 557 33.49 3.83 12.25
N LEU A 558 32.83 4.99 12.24
CA LEU A 558 31.86 5.36 11.23
C LEU A 558 31.95 6.84 10.86
N THR A 559 31.58 7.16 9.62
CA THR A 559 31.49 8.56 9.21
C THR A 559 30.36 9.27 9.93
N LYS A 560 30.51 10.58 10.14
CA LYS A 560 29.46 11.45 10.66
C LYS A 560 28.09 11.25 9.98
N VAL A 561 28.06 11.12 8.66
CA VAL A 561 26.82 10.96 7.89
C VAL A 561 26.17 9.60 8.18
N ALA A 562 26.96 8.53 8.26
CA ALA A 562 26.43 7.22 8.63
C ALA A 562 25.79 7.25 10.03
N ALA A 563 26.43 7.93 10.98
CA ALA A 563 25.89 8.06 12.33
C ALA A 563 24.60 8.90 12.39
N GLU A 564 24.53 10.02 11.65
CA GLU A 564 23.31 10.84 11.52
C GLU A 564 22.14 10.02 10.91
N ARG A 565 22.41 9.17 9.92
CA ARG A 565 21.39 8.29 9.31
C ARG A 565 20.90 7.22 10.28
N LYS A 566 21.80 6.55 11.01
CA LYS A 566 21.44 5.56 12.04
C LYS A 566 20.61 6.20 13.15
N ALA A 567 21.03 7.37 13.65
CA ALA A 567 20.27 8.13 14.64
C ALA A 567 18.85 8.46 14.14
N SER A 568 18.75 8.94 12.90
CA SER A 568 17.46 9.27 12.27
C SER A 568 16.56 8.07 12.03
N PHE A 569 17.13 6.91 11.67
CA PHE A 569 16.37 5.69 11.44
C PHE A 569 15.82 5.13 12.75
N LEU A 570 16.64 5.10 13.81
CA LEU A 570 16.24 4.62 15.13
C LEU A 570 15.27 5.58 15.82
N ASN A 571 15.45 6.88 15.63
CA ASN A 571 14.61 8.03 16.02
C ASN A 571 14.19 8.11 17.51
N SER A 572 13.61 7.07 18.09
CA SER A 572 13.34 6.93 19.53
C SER A 572 14.12 5.78 20.17
N PHE A 573 14.52 4.77 19.41
CA PHE A 573 15.38 3.68 19.91
C PHE A 573 16.83 4.19 20.11
N PRO A 574 17.56 3.65 21.09
CA PRO A 574 18.88 4.16 21.44
C PRO A 574 19.88 3.91 20.32
N LEU A 575 20.72 4.91 20.03
CA LEU A 575 21.90 4.73 19.18
C LEU A 575 23.07 4.24 20.05
N ILE A 576 23.61 3.07 19.75
CA ILE A 576 24.62 2.43 20.60
C ILE A 576 25.96 2.37 19.85
N LEU A 577 26.96 3.05 20.39
CA LEU A 577 28.30 3.19 19.78
C LEU A 577 29.39 2.71 20.74
N ASP A 578 30.09 1.64 20.37
CA ASP A 578 31.19 1.08 21.15
C ASP A 578 32.55 1.67 20.75
N ASP A 579 33.35 1.95 21.78
CA ASP A 579 34.78 2.27 21.71
C ASP A 579 35.17 3.55 20.93
N THR A 580 35.13 4.69 21.62
CA THR A 580 35.48 6.02 21.07
C THR A 580 36.88 6.11 20.46
N ARG A 581 37.84 5.24 20.81
CA ARG A 581 39.19 5.27 20.22
C ARG A 581 39.21 4.96 18.73
N LYS A 582 38.16 4.30 18.24
CA LYS A 582 38.05 3.96 16.83
C LYS A 582 37.52 5.11 15.97
N ALA A 583 37.14 6.24 16.57
CA ALA A 583 36.73 7.45 15.86
C ALA A 583 37.91 8.40 15.56
N ASP A 584 37.72 9.21 14.52
CA ASP A 584 38.51 10.42 14.28
C ASP A 584 38.12 11.50 15.31
N GLU A 585 39.05 11.88 16.19
CA GLU A 585 38.83 12.88 17.25
C GLU A 585 38.24 14.20 16.73
N LYS A 586 38.64 14.63 15.52
CA LYS A 586 38.13 15.87 14.91
C LYS A 586 36.64 15.75 14.53
N GLN A 587 36.18 14.54 14.23
CA GLN A 587 34.79 14.28 13.88
C GLN A 587 33.91 14.10 15.12
N LEU A 588 34.45 13.57 16.22
CA LEU A 588 33.72 13.37 17.49
C LEU A 588 33.03 14.65 17.95
N GLN A 589 33.76 15.77 18.03
CA GLN A 589 33.20 17.04 18.51
C GLN A 589 31.98 17.49 17.69
N GLY A 590 32.10 17.45 16.36
CA GLY A 590 31.04 17.85 15.44
C GLY A 590 29.88 16.85 15.37
N PHE A 591 30.12 15.61 15.77
CA PHE A 591 29.10 14.57 15.88
C PHE A 591 28.29 14.73 17.16
N ILE A 592 28.94 14.81 18.32
CA ILE A 592 28.31 15.02 19.63
C ILE A 592 27.42 16.27 19.62
N TYR A 593 27.90 17.36 19.00
CA TYR A 593 27.12 18.59 18.86
C TYR A 593 25.81 18.37 18.07
N ASN A 594 25.85 17.69 16.92
CA ASN A 594 24.65 17.48 16.12
C ASN A 594 23.72 16.43 16.72
N PHE A 595 24.28 15.33 17.24
CA PHE A 595 23.50 14.27 17.85
C PHE A 595 22.63 14.85 18.97
N SER A 596 23.24 15.58 19.89
CA SER A 596 22.54 16.24 20.99
C SER A 596 21.61 17.39 20.55
N GLY A 597 21.73 17.83 19.29
CA GLY A 597 20.81 18.78 18.67
C GLY A 597 19.56 18.15 18.06
N GLY A 598 19.53 16.82 17.87
CA GLY A 598 18.39 16.09 17.32
C GLY A 598 18.16 16.29 15.82
N ARG A 599 19.14 16.81 15.09
CA ARG A 599 19.03 17.05 13.64
C ARG A 599 20.38 17.02 12.93
N SER A 600 20.37 16.59 11.68
CA SER A 600 21.54 16.65 10.80
C SER A 600 21.84 18.09 10.36
N LYS A 601 23.05 18.31 9.85
CA LYS A 601 23.39 19.59 9.20
C LYS A 601 22.54 19.80 7.94
N GLY A 602 21.84 20.94 7.86
CA GLY A 602 21.14 21.37 6.65
C GLY A 602 22.08 21.49 5.44
N ARG A 603 21.62 20.99 4.29
CA ARG A 603 22.37 21.00 3.03
C ARG A 603 21.53 21.65 1.94
N GLY A 604 22.13 22.57 1.21
CA GLY A 604 21.55 23.07 -0.04
C GLY A 604 21.73 22.08 -1.19
N SER A 605 20.86 22.17 -2.18
CA SER A 605 20.95 21.55 -3.49
C SER A 605 20.61 22.61 -4.56
N ILE A 606 20.89 22.30 -5.82
CA ILE A 606 20.54 23.16 -6.97
C ILE A 606 19.01 23.38 -7.05
N SER A 607 18.22 22.44 -6.55
CA SER A 607 16.76 22.46 -6.53
C SER A 607 16.13 23.03 -5.25
N GLY A 608 16.93 23.46 -4.25
CA GLY A 608 16.42 23.95 -2.98
C GLY A 608 17.21 23.45 -1.77
N SER A 609 16.59 23.37 -0.59
CA SER A 609 17.24 22.75 0.58
C SER A 609 16.87 21.27 0.65
N GLN A 610 17.84 20.42 0.97
CA GLN A 610 17.60 19.01 1.26
C GLN A 610 16.88 18.89 2.61
N ARG A 611 16.04 17.85 2.74
CA ARG A 611 15.39 17.53 4.01
C ARG A 611 16.46 17.20 5.06
N GLU A 612 16.34 17.82 6.23
CA GLU A 612 17.16 17.48 7.39
C GLU A 612 16.68 16.17 8.00
N PHE A 613 17.62 15.28 8.33
CA PHE A 613 17.34 14.15 9.20
C PHE A 613 17.11 14.63 10.63
N THR A 614 16.18 14.02 11.34
CA THR A 614 15.89 14.35 12.75
C THR A 614 15.81 13.10 13.60
N TRP A 615 16.05 13.24 14.89
CA TRP A 615 15.92 12.16 15.87
C TRP A 615 15.63 12.72 17.26
N GLY A 616 14.99 11.88 18.08
CA GLY A 616 14.63 12.16 19.46
C GLY A 616 15.08 11.04 20.40
N ASN A 617 16.24 10.43 20.15
CA ASN A 617 16.75 9.28 20.89
C ASN A 617 17.93 9.60 21.79
N LEU A 618 18.23 8.66 22.67
CA LEU A 618 19.40 8.62 23.52
C LEU A 618 20.56 7.92 22.79
N MET A 619 21.79 8.34 23.07
CA MET A 619 22.97 7.58 22.65
C MET A 619 23.66 6.93 23.84
N LEU A 620 24.00 5.65 23.72
CA LEU A 620 24.86 4.95 24.66
C LEU A 620 26.24 4.80 24.04
N SER A 621 27.25 5.33 24.72
CA SER A 621 28.63 5.32 24.25
C SER A 621 29.54 4.67 25.28
N THR A 622 30.62 4.06 24.82
CA THR A 622 31.72 3.59 25.67
C THR A 622 33.06 4.12 25.14
N GLY A 623 34.01 4.32 26.06
CA GLY A 623 35.33 4.80 25.71
C GLY A 623 36.36 4.55 26.80
N GLU A 624 37.59 4.98 26.51
CA GLU A 624 38.65 5.04 27.52
C GLU A 624 38.64 6.40 28.21
N ASP A 625 38.67 7.45 27.41
CA ASP A 625 38.47 8.83 27.84
C ASP A 625 37.01 9.24 27.72
N SER A 626 36.54 10.10 28.64
CA SER A 626 35.18 10.63 28.58
C SER A 626 34.97 11.47 27.33
N LEU A 627 33.80 11.34 26.70
CA LEU A 627 33.37 12.21 25.59
C LEU A 627 33.38 13.70 25.95
N ASN A 628 33.28 14.04 27.24
CA ASN A 628 33.41 15.42 27.69
C ASN A 628 34.78 16.02 27.35
N ALA A 629 35.87 15.24 27.42
CA ALA A 629 37.22 15.70 27.08
C ALA A 629 37.31 16.16 25.62
N TYR A 630 36.58 15.50 24.72
CA TYR A 630 36.50 15.87 23.30
C TYR A 630 35.51 17.02 23.03
N ALA A 631 34.62 17.32 23.97
CA ALA A 631 33.58 18.34 23.86
C ALA A 631 33.96 19.70 24.49
N GLU A 632 35.09 19.79 25.22
CA GLU A 632 35.50 20.97 26.02
C GLU A 632 35.55 22.30 25.26
N ARG A 633 35.76 22.25 23.93
CA ARG A 633 35.85 23.43 23.05
C ARG A 633 34.51 23.84 22.43
N ALA A 634 33.43 23.07 22.62
CA ALA A 634 32.10 23.35 22.09
C ALA A 634 31.14 23.73 23.23
N GLY A 635 31.10 25.02 23.58
CA GLY A 635 30.27 25.56 24.66
C GLY A 635 28.82 25.04 24.65
N GLY A 636 28.40 24.44 25.77
CA GLY A 636 27.05 23.92 26.00
C GLY A 636 26.82 22.44 25.61
N VAL A 637 27.79 21.78 24.95
CA VAL A 637 27.70 20.35 24.58
C VAL A 637 27.92 19.42 25.76
N ALA A 638 28.86 19.75 26.65
CA ALA A 638 29.13 18.96 27.87
C ALA A 638 27.87 18.77 28.74
N ALA A 639 26.96 19.75 28.72
CA ALA A 639 25.67 19.68 29.42
C ALA A 639 24.63 18.75 28.78
N ARG A 640 25.00 18.03 27.71
CA ARG A 640 24.16 17.04 27.00
C ARG A 640 24.81 15.66 26.98
N ILE A 641 25.89 15.50 27.72
CA ILE A 641 26.56 14.23 27.98
C ILE A 641 26.37 13.96 29.47
N LEU A 642 25.88 12.77 29.80
CA LEU A 642 25.87 12.21 31.13
C LEU A 642 27.11 11.29 31.22
N PRO A 643 28.26 11.80 31.70
CA PRO A 643 29.46 10.98 31.84
C PRO A 643 29.28 10.02 33.02
N ILE A 644 29.66 8.77 32.79
CA ILE A 644 29.79 7.73 33.80
C ILE A 644 31.25 7.28 33.77
N THR A 645 31.98 7.57 34.84
CA THR A 645 33.39 7.23 35.02
C THR A 645 33.51 5.98 35.88
N GLY A 646 34.34 5.02 35.47
CA GLY A 646 34.67 3.84 36.28
C GLY A 646 34.29 2.50 35.65
N LEU A 647 34.31 1.45 36.46
CA LEU A 647 34.09 0.07 36.00
C LEU A 647 32.58 -0.25 35.99
N PRO A 648 32.02 -0.78 34.88
CA PRO A 648 30.61 -1.18 34.87
C PRO A 648 30.34 -2.37 35.79
N PHE A 649 31.32 -3.26 35.99
CA PHE A 649 31.19 -4.47 36.79
C PHE A 649 32.37 -4.57 37.78
N GLU A 650 32.20 -4.01 38.97
CA GLU A 650 33.20 -4.06 40.03
C GLU A 650 33.22 -5.44 40.72
N GLY A 651 34.41 -6.03 40.86
CA GLY A 651 34.60 -7.28 41.61
C GLY A 651 34.18 -8.57 40.90
N GLU A 652 33.82 -8.50 39.61
CA GLU A 652 33.34 -9.66 38.84
C GLU A 652 34.46 -10.43 38.14
N ASN A 653 34.21 -11.71 37.87
CA ASN A 653 35.18 -12.63 37.27
C ASN A 653 34.76 -13.06 35.84
N TYR A 654 35.63 -13.83 35.19
CA TYR A 654 35.37 -14.32 33.82
C TYR A 654 34.08 -15.16 33.70
N GLN A 655 33.73 -15.92 34.74
CA GLN A 655 32.54 -16.77 34.74
C GLN A 655 31.26 -15.91 34.70
N PHE A 656 31.20 -14.84 35.48
CA PHE A 656 30.11 -13.87 35.43
C PHE A 656 29.90 -13.33 34.01
N PHE A 657 30.98 -12.92 33.33
CA PHE A 657 30.90 -12.40 31.97
C PHE A 657 30.41 -13.46 30.97
N ASN A 658 30.89 -14.69 31.08
CA ASN A 658 30.46 -15.80 30.21
C ASN A 658 28.96 -16.10 30.39
N ASP A 659 28.48 -16.15 31.63
CA ASP A 659 27.07 -16.42 31.92
C ASP A 659 26.17 -15.27 31.45
N LEU A 660 26.59 -14.02 31.68
CA LEU A 660 25.87 -12.85 31.19
C LEU A 660 25.84 -12.79 29.65
N TYR A 661 26.94 -13.12 28.97
CA TYR A 661 26.99 -13.21 27.51
C TYR A 661 25.98 -14.23 26.98
N LYS A 662 25.98 -15.44 27.54
CA LYS A 662 25.02 -16.48 27.17
C LYS A 662 23.58 -16.05 27.44
N ALA A 663 23.33 -15.37 28.55
CA ALA A 663 21.99 -14.87 28.86
C ALA A 663 21.53 -13.85 27.80
N ILE A 664 22.38 -12.89 27.44
CA ILE A 664 22.11 -11.87 26.42
C ILE A 664 21.87 -12.48 25.04
N GLU A 665 22.58 -13.56 24.69
CA GLU A 665 22.42 -14.26 23.41
C GLU A 665 21.15 -15.12 23.33
N ASN A 666 20.58 -15.53 24.47
CA ASN A 666 19.38 -16.37 24.51
C ASN A 666 18.11 -15.60 24.86
N TYR A 667 18.23 -14.48 25.58
CA TYR A 667 17.13 -13.69 26.10
C TYR A 667 17.27 -12.24 25.63
N TYR A 668 16.45 -11.84 24.65
CA TYR A 668 16.49 -10.48 24.09
C TYR A 668 15.17 -10.06 23.44
N GLY A 669 14.94 -8.76 23.32
CA GLY A 669 13.83 -8.10 22.58
C GLY A 669 12.46 -8.16 23.25
N SER A 670 12.13 -9.26 23.93
CA SER A 670 10.80 -9.48 24.52
C SER A 670 10.41 -8.43 25.56
N ILE A 671 11.36 -8.04 26.44
CA ILE A 671 11.12 -7.04 27.48
C ILE A 671 10.85 -5.64 26.92
N GLY A 672 11.59 -5.21 25.88
CA GLY A 672 11.41 -3.89 25.28
C GLY A 672 10.06 -3.73 24.61
N LEU A 673 9.58 -4.79 23.96
CA LEU A 673 8.24 -4.85 23.36
C LEU A 673 7.13 -4.68 24.41
N GLU A 674 7.16 -5.47 25.48
CA GLU A 674 6.12 -5.38 26.50
C GLU A 674 6.22 -4.06 27.27
N PHE A 675 7.43 -3.52 27.48
CA PHE A 675 7.61 -2.20 28.09
C PHE A 675 6.94 -1.11 27.26
N LEU A 676 7.10 -1.11 25.93
CA LEU A 676 6.44 -0.14 25.05
C LEU A 676 4.92 -0.23 25.13
N LYS A 677 4.38 -1.45 25.20
CA LYS A 677 2.94 -1.67 25.35
C LYS A 677 2.42 -1.11 26.68
N LYS A 678 3.07 -1.45 27.81
CA LYS A 678 2.72 -0.93 29.14
C LYS A 678 2.85 0.59 29.23
N TRP A 679 3.91 1.14 28.63
CA TRP A 679 4.10 2.59 28.54
C TRP A 679 2.95 3.25 27.77
N HIS A 680 2.60 2.71 26.59
CA HIS A 680 1.49 3.26 25.79
C HIS A 680 0.17 3.29 26.56
N GLU A 681 -0.12 2.25 27.35
CA GLU A 681 -1.33 2.16 28.17
C GLU A 681 -1.37 3.17 29.33
N GLN A 682 -0.21 3.58 29.88
CA GLN A 682 -0.14 4.31 31.17
C GLN A 682 0.51 5.70 31.08
N LYS A 683 1.08 6.09 29.93
CA LYS A 683 1.88 7.31 29.80
C LYS A 683 1.17 8.59 30.20
N GLU A 684 -0.12 8.73 29.89
CA GLU A 684 -0.89 9.94 30.23
C GLU A 684 -0.95 10.17 31.75
N THR A 685 -1.00 9.10 32.53
CA THR A 685 -0.96 9.16 34.01
C THR A 685 0.46 9.24 34.58
N ALA A 686 1.44 8.65 33.89
CA ALA A 686 2.81 8.55 34.38
C ALA A 686 3.64 9.83 34.14
N ILE A 687 3.41 10.54 33.02
CA ILE A 687 4.17 11.75 32.67
C ILE A 687 4.05 12.87 33.72
N PRO A 688 2.86 13.21 34.27
CA PRO A 688 2.77 14.23 35.32
C PRO A 688 3.54 13.86 36.59
N TYR A 689 3.63 12.56 36.90
CA TYR A 689 4.38 12.07 38.06
C TYR A 689 5.89 12.21 37.88
N PHE A 690 6.40 12.06 36.64
CA PHE A 690 7.80 12.36 36.33
C PHE A 690 8.14 13.82 36.66
N ASP A 691 7.34 14.78 36.18
CA ASP A 691 7.64 16.20 36.34
C ASP A 691 7.57 16.63 37.82
N ASN A 692 6.51 16.25 38.53
CA ASN A 692 6.25 16.71 39.90
C ASN A 692 7.07 15.98 40.98
N SER A 693 7.60 14.79 40.69
CA SER A 693 8.30 13.97 41.71
C SER A 693 9.77 13.78 41.39
N TYR A 694 10.09 13.21 40.22
CA TYR A 694 11.46 12.82 39.89
C TYR A 694 12.26 14.03 39.43
N ASN A 695 11.73 14.78 38.46
CA ASN A 695 12.45 15.94 37.94
C ASN A 695 12.69 16.97 39.07
N GLU A 696 11.66 17.37 39.82
CA GLU A 696 11.83 18.30 40.96
C GLU A 696 12.88 17.85 41.98
N ARG A 697 12.84 16.58 42.41
CA ARG A 697 13.80 16.03 43.39
C ARG A 697 15.25 16.14 42.93
N PHE A 698 15.54 15.80 41.68
CA PHE A 698 16.90 15.88 41.14
C PHE A 698 17.29 17.32 40.79
N GLN A 699 16.35 18.18 40.38
CA GLN A 699 16.61 19.61 40.13
C GLN A 699 17.08 20.35 41.40
N GLN A 700 16.54 20.01 42.57
CA GLN A 700 16.97 20.61 43.84
C GLN A 700 18.47 20.39 44.11
N LYS A 701 19.03 19.28 43.65
CA LYS A 701 20.45 18.94 43.77
C LYS A 701 21.36 19.73 42.80
N ALA A 702 20.79 20.49 41.86
CA ALA A 702 21.55 21.26 40.89
C ALA A 702 22.07 22.62 41.41
N TYR A 703 21.59 23.10 42.56
CA TYR A 703 22.02 24.35 43.22
C TYR A 703 22.17 25.58 42.28
N GLY A 704 21.31 25.69 41.25
CA GLY A 704 21.32 26.81 40.29
C GLY A 704 22.38 26.72 39.17
N ASN A 705 23.11 25.62 39.06
CA ASN A 705 24.02 25.37 37.94
C ASN A 705 23.24 24.83 36.72
N GLU A 706 23.26 25.55 35.60
CA GLU A 706 22.51 25.19 34.38
C GLU A 706 22.96 23.88 33.74
N VAL A 707 24.25 23.54 33.84
CA VAL A 707 24.80 22.28 33.32
C VAL A 707 24.29 21.12 34.16
N ILE A 708 24.41 21.22 35.48
CA ILE A 708 23.95 20.20 36.42
C ILE A 708 22.43 20.07 36.36
N SER A 709 21.68 21.16 36.15
CA SER A 709 20.22 21.12 35.98
C SER A 709 19.79 20.28 34.77
N ARG A 710 20.52 20.35 33.65
CA ARG A 710 20.24 19.48 32.49
C ARG A 710 20.56 18.03 32.78
N ILE A 711 21.73 17.77 33.37
CA ILE A 711 22.17 16.43 33.78
C ILE A 711 21.17 15.81 34.76
N ALA A 712 20.71 16.57 35.75
CA ALA A 712 19.72 16.17 36.74
C ALA A 712 18.41 15.73 36.09
N ARG A 713 17.94 16.45 35.05
CA ARG A 713 16.73 16.05 34.32
C ARG A 713 16.92 14.75 33.55
N TYR A 714 18.07 14.56 32.90
CA TYR A 714 18.40 13.30 32.22
C TYR A 714 18.43 12.13 33.20
N TYR A 715 19.09 12.33 34.35
CA TYR A 715 19.18 11.33 35.39
C TYR A 715 17.81 10.99 35.99
N ALA A 716 16.98 12.02 36.24
CA ALA A 716 15.61 11.84 36.73
C ALA A 716 14.80 10.95 35.78
N ALA A 717 14.94 11.11 34.45
CA ALA A 717 14.22 10.30 33.48
C ALA A 717 14.66 8.83 33.52
N ILE A 718 15.96 8.58 33.73
CA ILE A 718 16.49 7.21 33.87
C ILE A 718 15.99 6.57 35.17
N VAL A 719 16.05 7.28 36.30
CA VAL A 719 15.54 6.77 37.59
C VAL A 719 14.03 6.56 37.57
N PHE A 720 13.29 7.44 36.92
CA PHE A 720 11.86 7.27 36.67
C PHE A 720 11.58 6.02 35.84
N THR A 721 12.39 5.77 34.80
CA THR A 721 12.27 4.55 33.98
C THR A 721 12.56 3.28 34.79
N ALA A 722 13.51 3.31 35.73
CA ALA A 722 13.74 2.20 36.66
C ALA A 722 12.52 1.93 37.56
N ASP A 723 11.86 2.98 38.04
CA ASP A 723 10.61 2.84 38.80
C ASP A 723 9.48 2.25 37.96
N LEU A 724 9.35 2.68 36.69
CA LEU A 724 8.41 2.07 35.75
C LEU A 724 8.68 0.58 35.54
N LEU A 725 9.95 0.16 35.43
CA LEU A 725 10.31 -1.25 35.32
C LEU A 725 9.88 -2.05 36.57
N ASN A 726 10.04 -1.47 37.77
CA ASN A 726 9.52 -2.08 38.99
C ASN A 726 8.00 -2.22 38.95
N ASN A 727 7.29 -1.15 38.57
CA ASN A 727 5.83 -1.14 38.54
C ASN A 727 5.25 -2.05 37.44
N PHE A 728 5.92 -2.17 36.30
CA PHE A 728 5.43 -2.95 35.17
C PHE A 728 5.76 -4.44 35.30
N PHE A 729 6.90 -4.79 35.91
CA PHE A 729 7.45 -6.15 35.85
C PHE A 729 7.94 -6.70 37.19
N ASN A 730 7.77 -5.98 38.29
CA ASN A 730 8.27 -6.36 39.62
C ASN A 730 9.78 -6.65 39.65
N CYS A 731 10.56 -5.84 38.92
CA CYS A 731 12.02 -6.03 38.82
C CYS A 731 12.77 -5.90 40.16
N ASN A 732 12.19 -5.24 41.18
CA ASN A 732 12.82 -4.98 42.49
C ASN A 732 14.16 -4.22 42.40
N ILE A 733 14.30 -3.32 41.42
CA ILE A 733 15.45 -2.42 41.29
C ILE A 733 15.48 -1.45 42.48
N ASP A 734 16.58 -1.45 43.24
CA ASP A 734 16.81 -0.46 44.29
C ASP A 734 17.14 0.91 43.69
N LEU A 735 16.16 1.81 43.69
CA LEU A 735 16.32 3.18 43.19
C LEU A 735 17.33 4.00 43.99
N LYS A 736 17.64 3.61 45.25
CA LYS A 736 18.62 4.31 46.08
C LYS A 736 20.03 4.17 45.50
N ILE A 737 20.39 3.00 44.96
CA ILE A 737 21.69 2.77 44.32
C ILE A 737 21.91 3.75 43.16
N LEU A 738 20.88 4.01 42.34
CA LEU A 738 20.95 5.01 41.28
C LEU A 738 20.99 6.43 41.83
N ALA A 739 20.22 6.74 42.88
CA ALA A 739 20.25 8.08 43.50
C ALA A 739 21.62 8.40 44.13
N ASP A 740 22.27 7.42 44.75
CA ASP A 740 23.60 7.55 45.35
C ASP A 740 24.68 7.73 44.27
N LEU A 741 24.60 6.98 43.15
CA LEU A 741 25.49 7.16 41.99
C LEU A 741 25.40 8.60 41.42
N PHE A 742 24.22 9.22 41.42
CA PHE A 742 24.09 10.61 40.98
C PHE A 742 24.86 11.58 41.87
N ASP A 743 24.84 11.35 43.19
CA ASP A 743 25.55 12.20 44.15
C ASP A 743 27.08 12.03 44.00
N GLU A 744 27.54 10.81 43.76
CA GLU A 744 28.94 10.50 43.40
C GLU A 744 29.37 11.25 42.12
N LEU A 745 28.64 11.07 41.01
CA LEU A 745 28.96 11.72 39.73
C LEU A 745 28.90 13.25 39.82
N ASN A 746 28.00 13.81 40.62
CA ASN A 746 27.96 15.26 40.83
C ASN A 746 29.11 15.77 41.70
N ALA A 747 29.57 14.99 42.69
CA ALA A 747 30.72 15.35 43.49
C ALA A 747 31.98 15.41 42.61
N GLU A 748 32.16 14.44 41.71
CA GLU A 748 33.23 14.44 40.71
C GLU A 748 33.10 15.61 39.72
N ASN A 749 31.89 15.89 39.20
CA ASN A 749 31.67 17.00 38.27
C ASN A 749 31.79 18.40 38.92
N LYS A 750 31.54 18.55 40.22
CA LYS A 750 31.79 19.80 40.96
C LYS A 750 33.28 20.17 41.03
N ALA A 751 34.18 19.20 40.84
CA ALA A 751 35.61 19.47 40.63
C ALA A 751 35.92 20.06 39.24
N VAL A 752 34.95 20.05 38.30
CA VAL A 752 35.05 20.53 36.91
C VAL A 752 34.28 21.85 36.72
N ASP A 753 34.34 22.77 37.69
CA ASP A 753 33.81 24.13 37.53
C ASP A 753 34.75 24.95 36.62
N LYS A 754 34.64 24.78 35.29
CA LYS A 754 35.54 25.40 34.29
C LYS A 754 35.80 26.91 34.52
N PRO A 755 34.80 27.78 34.80
CA PRO A 755 35.07 29.17 35.20
C PRO A 755 35.96 29.31 36.44
N LYS A 756 35.75 28.48 37.48
CA LYS A 756 36.56 28.51 38.70
C LYS A 756 37.94 27.88 38.50
N GLN A 757 38.05 26.79 37.75
CA GLN A 757 39.29 26.13 37.38
C GLN A 757 40.18 27.04 36.50
N LEU A 758 39.59 27.72 35.51
CA LEU A 758 40.34 28.68 34.70
C LEU A 758 40.84 29.84 35.57
N LEU A 759 40.00 30.35 36.48
CA LEU A 759 40.43 31.35 37.46
C LEU A 759 41.59 30.84 38.31
N GLU A 760 41.47 29.65 38.89
CA GLU A 760 42.51 29.00 39.68
C GLU A 760 43.82 28.86 38.89
N MET A 761 43.76 28.41 37.63
CA MET A 761 44.93 28.33 36.74
C MET A 761 45.56 29.70 36.47
N MET A 762 44.76 30.76 36.30
CA MET A 762 45.30 32.13 36.16
C MET A 762 45.90 32.65 37.46
N LEU A 763 45.27 32.37 38.60
CA LEU A 763 45.85 32.75 39.90
C LEU A 763 47.15 31.99 40.14
N GLN A 764 47.23 30.71 39.76
CA GLN A 764 48.45 29.91 39.81
C GLN A 764 49.53 30.41 38.85
N ASP A 765 49.18 30.81 37.63
CA ASP A 765 50.11 31.47 36.69
C ASP A 765 50.65 32.79 37.27
N LEU A 766 49.78 33.60 37.88
CA LEU A 766 50.18 34.85 38.54
C LEU A 766 51.00 34.62 39.81
N ASP A 767 50.73 33.56 40.55
CA ASP A 767 51.48 33.19 41.75
C ASP A 767 52.86 32.63 41.39
N SER A 768 52.96 31.89 40.28
CA SER A 768 54.22 31.39 39.74
C SER A 768 55.05 32.49 39.07
N ASP A 769 54.40 33.54 38.53
CA ASP A 769 54.99 34.68 37.83
C ASP A 769 54.52 36.01 38.45
N ARG A 770 54.74 36.17 39.75
CA ARG A 770 54.35 37.40 40.46
C ARG A 770 55.10 38.64 39.97
N GLY A 771 56.22 38.45 39.25
CA GLY A 771 56.94 39.50 38.51
C GLY A 771 56.14 40.08 37.32
N ALA A 772 54.97 39.54 36.99
CA ALA A 772 54.04 40.13 36.04
C ALA A 772 52.90 40.93 36.71
N ILE A 773 52.89 41.04 38.04
CA ILE A 773 51.88 41.79 38.80
C ILE A 773 52.43 43.18 39.13
N PHE A 774 51.77 44.23 38.64
CA PHE A 774 52.11 45.60 39.01
C PHE A 774 51.52 45.94 40.38
N ASN A 775 52.37 46.08 41.39
CA ASN A 775 51.99 46.42 42.76
C ASN A 775 52.63 47.76 43.21
N ASN A 776 52.54 48.10 44.50
CA ASN A 776 53.08 49.37 45.02
C ASN A 776 54.62 49.43 45.03
N TYR A 777 55.28 48.29 45.05
CA TYR A 777 56.72 48.15 45.24
C TYR A 777 57.46 47.80 43.95
N PHE A 778 56.77 47.16 43.00
CA PHE A 778 57.38 46.59 41.80
C PHE A 778 56.55 46.91 40.55
N GLU A 779 57.21 47.41 39.51
CA GLU A 779 56.65 47.59 38.16
C GLU A 779 57.29 46.56 37.20
N PRO A 780 56.50 45.67 36.58
CA PRO A 780 57.01 44.69 35.62
C PRO A 780 57.78 45.33 34.46
N ARG A 781 58.94 44.76 34.12
CA ARG A 781 59.74 45.18 32.93
C ARG A 781 59.20 44.57 31.63
N SER A 782 58.32 43.57 31.73
CA SER A 782 57.69 42.82 30.64
C SER A 782 56.17 43.07 30.62
N VAL A 783 55.38 42.14 30.07
CA VAL A 783 53.92 42.26 29.99
C VAL A 783 53.31 42.26 31.40
N ILE A 784 52.54 43.30 31.71
CA ILE A 784 51.76 43.38 32.95
C ILE A 784 50.52 42.48 32.79
N LYS A 785 50.42 41.43 33.59
CA LYS A 785 49.26 40.52 33.58
C LYS A 785 48.15 40.98 34.53
N ALA A 786 48.51 41.52 35.69
CA ALA A 786 47.58 41.99 36.71
C ALA A 786 48.11 43.21 37.47
N ILE A 787 47.22 43.90 38.19
CA ILE A 787 47.55 44.98 39.12
C ILE A 787 47.08 44.56 40.50
N PHE A 788 47.93 44.68 41.51
CA PHE A 788 47.54 44.51 42.91
C PHE A 788 47.57 45.86 43.63
N LYS A 789 46.41 46.34 44.09
CA LYS A 789 46.28 47.65 44.72
C LYS A 789 45.20 47.65 45.79
N ASN A 790 45.53 48.18 46.97
CA ASN A 790 44.62 48.33 48.12
C ASN A 790 43.92 47.01 48.51
N GLY A 791 44.67 45.90 48.55
CA GLY A 791 44.12 44.58 48.89
C GLY A 791 43.15 44.03 47.84
N SER A 792 43.29 44.44 46.57
CA SER A 792 42.47 43.94 45.48
C SER A 792 43.33 43.61 44.27
N LEU A 793 43.09 42.44 43.68
CA LEU A 793 43.70 42.00 42.45
C LEU A 793 42.82 42.39 41.25
N TYR A 794 43.45 43.00 40.25
CA TYR A 794 42.83 43.43 39.01
C TYR A 794 43.48 42.71 37.83
N LEU A 795 42.78 41.78 37.21
CA LEU A 795 43.26 41.12 36.00
C LEU A 795 43.15 42.07 34.80
N LEU A 796 44.21 42.19 34.00
CA LEU A 796 44.16 43.07 32.82
C LEU A 796 43.44 42.38 31.65
N PRO A 797 42.61 43.11 30.88
CA PRO A 797 41.89 42.54 29.73
C PRO A 797 42.78 41.89 28.68
N ALA A 798 44.00 42.38 28.47
CA ALA A 798 44.95 41.77 27.53
C ALA A 798 45.33 40.36 27.95
N TYR A 799 45.66 40.17 29.24
CA TYR A 799 45.96 38.87 29.82
C TYR A 799 44.75 37.93 29.77
N LEU A 800 43.57 38.43 30.14
CA LEU A 800 42.33 37.65 30.06
C LEU A 800 42.05 37.17 28.63
N LYS A 801 42.24 38.04 27.64
CA LYS A 801 42.02 37.71 26.23
C LYS A 801 43.02 36.67 25.71
N GLU A 802 44.27 36.76 26.14
CA GLU A 802 45.32 35.81 25.76
C GLU A 802 45.09 34.43 26.40
N PHE A 803 44.75 34.40 27.70
CA PHE A 803 44.55 33.18 28.46
C PHE A 803 43.24 32.47 28.08
N LEU A 804 42.13 33.21 28.01
CA LEU A 804 40.79 32.66 27.76
C LEU A 804 40.44 32.56 26.28
N LYS A 805 41.21 33.21 25.39
CA LYS A 805 41.05 33.16 23.93
C LYS A 805 39.59 33.43 23.49
N SER A 806 38.98 32.50 22.75
CA SER A 806 37.60 32.64 22.25
C SER A 806 36.53 32.61 23.35
N GLU A 807 36.86 32.15 24.55
CA GLU A 807 35.91 31.95 25.65
C GLU A 807 35.83 33.15 26.62
N GLU A 808 36.66 34.19 26.43
CA GLU A 808 36.80 35.34 27.34
C GLU A 808 35.46 35.95 27.76
N LYS A 809 34.58 36.24 26.78
CA LYS A 809 33.28 36.88 27.06
C LYS A 809 32.36 35.99 27.89
N THR A 810 32.32 34.69 27.57
CA THR A 810 31.44 33.73 28.23
C THR A 810 31.86 33.50 29.67
N ILE A 811 33.16 33.27 29.90
CA ILE A 811 33.71 33.03 31.24
C ILE A 811 33.56 34.27 32.12
N ARG A 812 33.86 35.47 31.60
CA ARG A 812 33.72 36.73 32.37
C ARG A 812 32.27 37.07 32.71
N SER A 813 31.33 36.78 31.80
CA SER A 813 29.90 36.94 32.09
C SER A 813 29.45 36.03 33.22
N GLU A 814 29.97 34.78 33.24
CA GLU A 814 29.67 33.82 34.28
C GLU A 814 30.31 34.21 35.63
N TRP A 815 31.55 34.70 35.64
CA TRP A 815 32.16 35.25 36.85
C TRP A 815 31.36 36.43 37.42
N LEU A 816 30.88 37.34 36.57
CA LEU A 816 30.07 38.47 37.00
C LEU A 816 28.74 37.99 37.61
N ARG A 817 28.07 37.05 36.95
CA ARG A 817 26.82 36.43 37.42
C ARG A 817 26.99 35.73 38.78
N ARG A 818 28.11 35.04 38.98
CA ARG A 818 28.42 34.30 40.21
C ARG A 818 29.01 35.18 41.32
N GLY A 819 29.24 36.46 41.05
CA GLY A 819 29.89 37.37 41.98
C GLY A 819 31.38 37.04 42.21
N ILE A 820 32.04 36.35 41.30
CA ILE A 820 33.50 36.12 41.34
C ILE A 820 34.25 37.42 41.02
N THR A 821 33.74 38.19 40.04
CA THR A 821 34.21 39.55 39.75
C THR A 821 33.34 40.59 40.43
N VAL A 822 33.91 41.76 40.70
CA VAL A 822 33.15 42.85 41.34
C VAL A 822 32.30 43.59 40.29
N PRO A 823 30.95 43.62 40.43
CA PRO A 823 30.08 44.29 39.49
C PRO A 823 30.27 45.81 39.52
N GLN A 824 30.17 46.45 38.35
CA GLN A 824 30.32 47.88 38.14
C GLN A 824 29.20 48.39 37.21
N VAL A 825 28.78 49.63 37.38
CA VAL A 825 27.79 50.25 36.48
C VAL A 825 28.50 51.14 35.48
N SER A 826 28.35 50.82 34.18
CA SER A 826 28.91 51.62 33.09
C SER A 826 27.83 51.85 32.04
N LYS A 827 27.52 53.12 31.75
CA LYS A 827 26.49 53.52 30.75
C LYS A 827 25.15 52.78 30.92
N GLY A 828 24.69 52.61 32.16
CA GLY A 828 23.42 51.94 32.48
C GLY A 828 23.42 50.41 32.36
N LYS A 829 24.59 49.78 32.13
CA LYS A 829 24.74 48.32 32.10
C LYS A 829 25.69 47.85 33.19
N THR A 830 25.39 46.70 33.79
CA THR A 830 26.29 46.01 34.73
C THR A 830 27.45 45.38 33.95
N VAL A 831 28.67 45.71 34.32
CA VAL A 831 29.93 45.21 33.73
C VAL A 831 30.87 44.74 34.84
N ASP A 832 31.92 44.03 34.48
CA ASP A 832 32.91 43.42 35.41
C ASP A 832 34.28 44.12 35.39
N TYR A 833 34.40 45.29 34.76
CA TYR A 833 35.67 46.04 34.65
C TYR A 833 35.54 47.46 35.20
N LYS A 834 36.64 48.01 35.72
CA LYS A 834 36.75 49.42 36.11
C LYS A 834 38.11 50.02 35.77
N GLN A 835 38.16 51.35 35.72
CA GLN A 835 39.42 52.08 35.62
C GLN A 835 40.13 52.07 36.97
N VAL A 836 41.41 51.66 36.97
CA VAL A 836 42.30 51.69 38.12
C VAL A 836 43.51 52.56 37.78
N LYS A 837 43.67 53.66 38.53
CA LYS A 837 44.86 54.51 38.45
C LYS A 837 45.96 53.94 39.34
N HIS A 838 47.10 53.58 38.78
CA HIS A 838 48.24 53.02 39.51
C HIS A 838 49.55 53.65 39.03
N LYS A 839 50.36 54.16 39.97
CA LYS A 839 51.64 54.86 39.69
C LYS A 839 51.57 55.88 38.52
N GLY A 840 50.51 56.68 38.49
CA GLY A 840 50.31 57.73 37.49
C GLY A 840 49.71 57.29 36.16
N ARG A 841 49.54 55.98 35.90
CA ARG A 841 48.92 55.44 34.69
C ARG A 841 47.51 54.92 34.97
N ASN A 842 46.61 55.03 33.99
CA ASN A 842 45.25 54.48 34.07
C ASN A 842 45.20 53.14 33.34
N PHE A 843 44.66 52.13 34.00
CA PHE A 843 44.44 50.81 33.43
C PHE A 843 42.97 50.43 33.53
N SER A 844 42.45 49.68 32.56
CA SER A 844 41.18 48.98 32.73
C SER A 844 41.49 47.62 33.36
N GLY A 845 40.91 47.32 34.52
CA GLY A 845 41.13 46.06 35.23
C GLY A 845 39.82 45.38 35.59
N VAL A 846 39.83 44.05 35.63
CA VAL A 846 38.74 43.20 36.10
C VAL A 846 39.01 42.84 37.55
N PRO A 847 38.34 43.48 38.53
CA PRO A 847 38.50 43.15 39.94
C PRO A 847 37.96 41.76 40.26
N ILE A 848 38.79 40.94 40.93
CA ILE A 848 38.37 39.67 41.53
C ILE A 848 37.98 39.92 42.99
N GLN A 849 36.91 39.27 43.46
CA GLN A 849 36.54 39.33 44.87
C GLN A 849 37.61 38.68 45.74
N GLN A 850 38.06 39.40 46.76
CA GLN A 850 39.10 38.94 47.69
C GLN A 850 38.74 37.59 48.34
N LYS A 851 37.48 37.42 48.75
CA LYS A 851 36.97 36.16 49.31
C LYS A 851 37.19 34.97 48.37
N THR A 852 37.02 35.17 47.06
CA THR A 852 37.21 34.10 46.06
C THR A 852 38.68 33.72 45.90
N ILE A 853 39.59 34.69 46.02
CA ILE A 853 41.05 34.44 45.98
C ILE A 853 41.45 33.60 47.20
N GLU A 854 40.97 33.97 48.39
CA GLU A 854 41.23 33.26 49.65
C GLU A 854 40.61 31.86 49.67
N GLU A 855 39.39 31.69 49.17
CA GLU A 855 38.74 30.38 49.02
C GLU A 855 39.51 29.42 48.10
N LEU A 856 40.31 29.96 47.16
CA LEU A 856 41.17 29.20 46.26
C LEU A 856 42.60 29.01 46.80
N GLY A 857 42.90 29.52 48.01
CA GLY A 857 44.19 29.30 48.68
C GLY A 857 45.32 30.21 48.21
N PHE A 858 45.04 31.32 47.52
CA PHE A 858 46.05 32.28 47.08
C PHE A 858 46.09 33.52 47.98
N ASP A 859 47.29 34.10 48.15
CA ASP A 859 47.45 35.40 48.80
C ASP A 859 48.48 36.28 48.07
N PHE A 860 47.97 37.30 47.37
CA PHE A 860 48.81 38.27 46.64
C PHE A 860 49.22 39.49 47.47
N SER A 861 48.97 39.48 48.78
CA SER A 861 49.35 40.55 49.70
C SER A 861 50.82 40.49 50.14
N GLU A 862 51.46 39.32 50.05
CA GLU A 862 52.85 39.12 50.49
C GLU A 862 53.87 39.99 49.74
N GLU A 863 54.78 40.60 50.49
CA GLU A 863 55.83 41.49 50.01
C GLU A 863 56.97 40.70 49.35
N PHE A 864 57.48 41.20 48.22
CA PHE A 864 58.73 40.71 47.65
C PHE A 864 59.91 41.17 48.51
N HIS A 865 60.49 40.25 49.27
CA HIS A 865 61.94 40.27 49.47
C HIS A 865 62.58 39.64 48.24
N THR A 866 63.17 40.49 47.41
CA THR A 866 64.03 40.11 46.27
C THR A 866 65.09 39.09 46.65
#